data_AF-A0AB35RV11-F1
#
_entry.id   AF-A0AB35RV11-F1
#
_cell.length_a   1.000
_cell.length_b   1.000
_cell.length_c   1.000
_cell.angle_alpha   90.00
_cell.angle_beta   90.00
_cell.angle_gamma   90.00
#
_symmetry.space_group_name_H-M   'P 1'
#
loop_
_entity.id
_entity.type
_entity.pdbx_description
1 polymer ?
#
loop_
_entity_poly.entity_id
_entity_poly.type
_entity_poly.pdbx_seq_one_letter_code
_entity_poly.pdbx_strand_id
1 'polypeptide(L)'
;MKGNVLGDIRAEHDSNMLESSFWQTTDYKALLESYDRCIVVGRRGTGKSALVHMLSKHWRSKPKTHVMTITPIEEQIIGLRDVITLFGDNYLHIKAGSKLAWRYAIYMEILSEIASHYKMKNDLDYKSIENHLLTWGPKRQNISSKIRKKLISILDENKDQKPATRISELSDKFELDLIEEVILEAISKSNQQFIIFADRLDEGYTPDNLGVAIVDGFIQSVIDIKQNFDEKVIAFAFVRDNIHRAISKMDPDFTRNIEGQVLRLHWDEYNLFNLVCNRMRAAFQSTIENNTRVWNAFTANELQSTTGFKETLKLTLYRPRDILVLLNDAFLRAFTQNRTKIVIEDIEATANTISQNRLNDLHKEYEIVFPALDIFTNVFANKHANFSVSEACKLIKSVLDDEQISNKPKLQDILLFEDPLQVIQRLYSVGFFGLYNVQSSSFVFCHDGKEPEKVFTPQSQLLLHPCYWLALSVHDSDISLETAEDIHDEYDIEVSSASEEQRKQRIGALLQELSEIPEGLSGAVDFEAWALKTIKILFATNLANIELHPNKNGLQQRDIVATNLAENSVWQRILTDYQTRQVIFEIKNYKELGADEYRQVNSYLFKDYGKLAFIINRDHTENLEKHRELTWVKELYDNHGKLVIKLPSKFLERHLSKMRSPQKHDEVNKQLSKLLDLYIRTYLSNKSR
;
A
#
# COMPACT_ATOMS: atom_id res chain seq x y z
N MET A 1 -28.64 -2.72 -28.09
CA MET A 1 -27.36 -3.45 -28.04
C MET A 1 -26.90 -3.49 -26.60
N LYS A 2 -26.48 -4.64 -26.06
CA LYS A 2 -25.93 -4.68 -24.68
C LYS A 2 -24.50 -4.16 -24.72
N GLY A 3 -24.17 -3.19 -23.87
CA GLY A 3 -22.79 -2.65 -23.78
C GLY A 3 -21.76 -3.69 -23.35
N ASN A 4 -22.16 -4.61 -22.47
CA ASN A 4 -21.33 -5.71 -21.97
C ASN A 4 -21.84 -7.06 -22.50
N VAL A 5 -21.43 -7.44 -23.71
CA VAL A 5 -21.96 -8.65 -24.37
C VAL A 5 -21.51 -9.95 -23.71
N LEU A 6 -20.27 -9.98 -23.20
CA LEU A 6 -19.68 -11.12 -22.50
C LEU A 6 -20.00 -11.14 -21.00
N GLY A 7 -20.94 -10.30 -20.54
CA GLY A 7 -21.31 -10.17 -19.13
C GLY A 7 -20.69 -8.95 -18.44
N ASP A 8 -21.25 -8.61 -17.29
CA ASP A 8 -20.81 -7.49 -16.46
C ASP A 8 -19.42 -7.75 -15.88
N ILE A 9 -18.65 -6.68 -15.73
CA ILE A 9 -17.28 -6.70 -15.19
C ILE A 9 -17.27 -6.86 -13.66
N ARG A 10 -18.41 -6.61 -13.01
CA ARG A 10 -18.66 -6.80 -11.58
C ARG A 10 -19.43 -8.09 -11.39
N ALA A 11 -18.82 -9.06 -10.71
CA ALA A 11 -19.39 -10.40 -10.53
C ALA A 11 -20.78 -10.37 -9.86
N GLU A 12 -21.05 -9.37 -9.02
CA GLU A 12 -22.31 -9.21 -8.29
C GLU A 12 -23.48 -8.84 -9.21
N HIS A 13 -23.18 -8.24 -10.36
CA HIS A 13 -24.18 -7.89 -11.37
C HIS A 13 -24.21 -8.89 -12.54
N ASP A 14 -23.34 -9.91 -12.50
CA ASP A 14 -23.09 -10.83 -13.61
C ASP A 14 -23.64 -12.24 -13.38
N SER A 15 -24.50 -12.45 -12.37
CA SER A 15 -24.88 -13.79 -11.91
C SER A 15 -25.38 -14.73 -13.02
N ASN A 16 -26.23 -14.25 -13.93
CA ASN A 16 -26.77 -15.09 -15.01
C ASN A 16 -25.68 -15.57 -15.98
N MET A 17 -24.82 -14.65 -16.45
CA MET A 17 -23.73 -15.00 -17.36
C MET A 17 -22.70 -15.86 -16.65
N LEU A 18 -22.29 -15.45 -15.45
CA LEU A 18 -21.36 -16.19 -14.61
C LEU A 18 -21.81 -17.64 -14.41
N GLU A 19 -23.05 -17.88 -13.99
CA GLU A 19 -23.54 -19.23 -13.73
C GLU A 19 -23.62 -20.12 -14.99
N SER A 20 -23.93 -19.53 -16.14
CA SER A 20 -24.05 -20.27 -17.41
C SER A 20 -22.71 -20.56 -18.08
N SER A 21 -21.66 -19.80 -17.74
CA SER A 21 -20.37 -19.80 -18.45
C SER A 21 -19.16 -19.98 -17.52
N PHE A 22 -19.38 -20.32 -16.26
CA PHE A 22 -18.31 -20.43 -15.28
C PHE A 22 -17.25 -21.46 -15.70
N TRP A 23 -16.00 -21.04 -15.70
CA TRP A 23 -14.85 -21.92 -15.89
C TRP A 23 -14.33 -22.38 -14.52
N GLN A 24 -14.30 -23.69 -14.31
CA GLN A 24 -13.86 -24.29 -13.05
C GLN A 24 -12.34 -24.48 -13.02
N THR A 25 -11.62 -23.51 -12.45
CA THR A 25 -10.17 -23.59 -12.25
C THR A 25 -9.78 -24.65 -11.22
N THR A 26 -8.49 -24.99 -11.16
CA THR A 26 -7.90 -25.85 -10.12
C THR A 26 -8.15 -25.28 -8.73
N ASP A 27 -8.00 -23.96 -8.55
CA ASP A 27 -8.27 -23.26 -7.30
C ASP A 27 -9.72 -23.44 -6.81
N TYR A 28 -10.69 -23.32 -7.73
CA TYR A 28 -12.09 -23.55 -7.41
C TYR A 28 -12.33 -24.98 -6.94
N LYS A 29 -11.74 -25.97 -7.62
CA LYS A 29 -11.86 -27.39 -7.25
C LYS A 29 -11.20 -27.68 -5.91
N ALA A 30 -10.02 -27.11 -5.65
CA ALA A 30 -9.32 -27.25 -4.37
C ALA A 30 -10.18 -26.74 -3.20
N LEU A 31 -10.88 -25.62 -3.36
CA LEU A 31 -11.79 -25.07 -2.35
C LEU A 31 -13.08 -25.89 -2.15
N LEU A 32 -13.42 -26.78 -3.10
CA LEU A 32 -14.54 -27.72 -2.95
C LEU A 32 -14.15 -29.01 -2.24
N GLU A 33 -12.90 -29.44 -2.42
CA GLU A 33 -12.38 -30.73 -1.96
C GLU A 33 -11.66 -30.65 -0.61
N SER A 34 -11.05 -29.50 -0.29
CA SER A 34 -10.30 -29.30 0.95
C SER A 34 -10.65 -27.95 1.60
N TYR A 35 -10.61 -27.95 2.94
CA TYR A 35 -10.77 -26.77 3.79
C TYR A 35 -9.43 -26.31 4.38
N ASP A 36 -8.32 -26.90 3.93
CA ASP A 36 -6.99 -26.66 4.49
C ASP A 36 -6.56 -25.21 4.32
N ARG A 37 -6.95 -24.59 3.20
CA ARG A 37 -6.61 -23.21 2.86
C ARG A 37 -7.85 -22.32 2.86
N CYS A 38 -8.23 -21.86 4.05
CA CYS A 38 -9.43 -21.06 4.25
C CYS A 38 -9.27 -19.57 3.89
N ILE A 39 -8.03 -19.09 3.71
CA ILE A 39 -7.74 -17.69 3.38
C ILE A 39 -7.42 -17.59 1.89
N VAL A 40 -8.38 -17.12 1.10
CA VAL A 40 -8.26 -16.98 -0.36
C VAL A 40 -7.75 -15.59 -0.70
N VAL A 41 -6.55 -15.50 -1.27
CA VAL A 41 -5.88 -14.24 -1.57
C VAL A 41 -5.81 -14.01 -3.07
N GLY A 42 -6.10 -12.79 -3.51
CA GLY A 42 -5.89 -12.40 -4.91
C GLY A 42 -6.02 -10.91 -5.15
N ARG A 43 -5.46 -10.42 -6.26
CA ARG A 43 -5.55 -9.01 -6.66
C ARG A 43 -6.97 -8.59 -7.07
N ARG A 44 -7.18 -7.29 -7.28
CA ARG A 44 -8.46 -6.79 -7.82
C ARG A 44 -8.65 -7.32 -9.25
N GLY A 45 -9.81 -7.90 -9.53
CA GLY A 45 -10.15 -8.44 -10.85
C GLY A 45 -9.85 -9.93 -11.06
N THR A 46 -9.29 -10.64 -10.08
CA THR A 46 -8.97 -12.09 -10.17
C THR A 46 -10.16 -13.03 -9.98
N GLY A 47 -11.37 -12.50 -9.73
CA GLY A 47 -12.59 -13.32 -9.61
C GLY A 47 -12.95 -13.80 -8.20
N LYS A 48 -12.42 -13.20 -7.12
CA LYS A 48 -12.79 -13.54 -5.72
C LYS A 48 -14.32 -13.60 -5.48
N SER A 49 -15.04 -12.53 -5.83
CA SER A 49 -16.50 -12.47 -5.68
C SER A 49 -17.24 -13.46 -6.58
N ALA A 50 -16.69 -13.78 -7.76
CA ALA A 50 -17.23 -14.81 -8.63
C ALA A 50 -17.09 -16.22 -8.01
N LEU A 51 -15.95 -16.50 -7.36
CA LEU A 51 -15.75 -17.74 -6.61
C LEU A 51 -16.72 -17.83 -5.44
N VAL A 52 -16.88 -16.78 -4.65
CA VAL A 52 -17.83 -16.73 -3.53
C VAL A 52 -19.25 -17.07 -4.01
N HIS A 53 -19.69 -16.49 -5.13
CA HIS A 53 -20.99 -16.78 -5.72
C HIS A 53 -21.14 -18.26 -6.12
N MET A 54 -20.17 -18.79 -6.87
CA MET A 54 -20.24 -20.16 -7.37
C MET A 54 -20.08 -21.22 -6.27
N LEU A 55 -19.19 -20.99 -5.31
CA LEU A 55 -19.05 -21.84 -4.13
C LEU A 55 -20.32 -21.80 -3.28
N SER A 56 -20.90 -20.61 -3.04
CA SER A 56 -22.16 -20.48 -2.32
C SER A 56 -23.28 -21.27 -3.00
N LYS A 57 -23.39 -21.18 -4.33
CA LYS A 57 -24.37 -21.94 -5.11
C LYS A 57 -24.15 -23.45 -4.99
N HIS A 58 -22.90 -23.92 -5.09
CA HIS A 58 -22.56 -25.33 -4.93
C HIS A 58 -22.95 -25.85 -3.55
N TRP A 59 -22.53 -25.18 -2.48
CA TRP A 59 -22.79 -25.62 -1.11
C TRP A 59 -24.27 -25.54 -0.72
N ARG A 60 -25.02 -24.56 -1.24
CA ARG A 60 -26.49 -24.50 -1.05
C ARG A 60 -27.23 -25.69 -1.68
N SER A 61 -26.65 -26.34 -2.69
CA SER A 61 -27.24 -27.52 -3.32
C SER A 61 -27.02 -28.80 -2.52
N LYS A 62 -26.07 -28.79 -1.57
CA LYS A 62 -25.81 -29.96 -0.71
C LYS A 62 -26.89 -30.07 0.37
N PRO A 63 -27.39 -31.28 0.65
CA PRO A 63 -28.37 -31.49 1.69
C PRO A 63 -27.77 -31.19 3.07
N LYS A 64 -28.58 -30.60 3.94
CA LYS A 64 -28.21 -30.27 5.34
C LYS A 64 -27.04 -29.28 5.48
N THR A 65 -26.80 -28.47 4.45
CA THR A 65 -25.79 -27.42 4.47
C THR A 65 -26.44 -26.05 4.46
N HIS A 66 -26.04 -25.19 5.40
CA HIS A 66 -26.45 -23.79 5.48
C HIS A 66 -25.30 -22.90 5.02
N VAL A 67 -25.56 -22.01 4.06
CA VAL A 67 -24.54 -21.10 3.51
C VAL A 67 -24.83 -19.67 3.94
N MET A 68 -23.83 -19.04 4.55
CA MET A 68 -23.87 -17.66 5.00
C MET A 68 -22.82 -16.84 4.26
N THR A 69 -23.16 -15.59 3.92
CA THR A 69 -22.23 -14.68 3.26
C THR A 69 -22.07 -13.43 4.12
N ILE A 70 -20.83 -13.10 4.45
CA ILE A 70 -20.44 -11.90 5.19
C ILE A 70 -19.85 -10.93 4.18
N THR A 71 -20.45 -9.75 4.06
CA THR A 71 -19.95 -8.69 3.20
C THR A 71 -19.99 -7.38 4.00
N PRO A 72 -18.82 -6.82 4.37
CA PRO A 72 -18.76 -5.53 5.03
C PRO A 72 -19.40 -4.42 4.19
N ILE A 73 -19.86 -3.37 4.87
CA ILE A 73 -20.40 -2.16 4.25
C ILE A 73 -19.56 -0.98 4.74
N GLU A 74 -19.08 -0.16 3.80
CA GLU A 74 -18.09 0.89 4.04
C GLU A 74 -18.48 1.81 5.22
N GLU A 75 -19.68 2.38 5.23
CA GLU A 75 -20.11 3.33 6.26
C GLU A 75 -20.15 2.67 7.65
N GLN A 76 -20.39 1.37 7.71
CA GLN A 76 -20.48 0.61 8.95
C GLN A 76 -19.11 0.23 9.47
N ILE A 77 -18.16 -0.08 8.58
CA ILE A 77 -16.76 -0.30 8.93
C ILE A 77 -16.14 0.99 9.44
N ILE A 78 -16.42 2.13 8.80
CA ILE A 78 -15.99 3.45 9.30
C ILE A 78 -16.48 3.67 10.74
N GLY A 79 -17.77 3.44 11.00
CA GLY A 79 -18.30 3.57 12.36
C GLY A 79 -17.76 2.54 13.36
N LEU A 80 -17.38 1.34 12.91
CA LEU A 80 -16.77 0.31 13.75
C LEU A 80 -15.35 0.69 14.17
N ARG A 81 -14.58 1.32 13.28
CA ARG A 81 -13.22 1.80 13.56
C ARG A 81 -13.17 2.67 14.80
N ASP A 82 -14.11 3.61 14.95
CA ASP A 82 -14.20 4.50 16.12
C ASP A 82 -14.24 3.72 17.43
N VAL A 83 -15.02 2.63 17.48
CA VAL A 83 -15.16 1.82 18.70
C VAL A 83 -13.92 0.97 18.94
N ILE A 84 -13.31 0.45 17.87
CA ILE A 84 -12.09 -0.36 17.95
C ILE A 84 -10.89 0.47 18.43
N THR A 85 -10.88 1.80 18.23
CA THR A 85 -9.84 2.68 18.81
C THR A 85 -9.77 2.60 20.35
N LEU A 86 -10.83 2.14 21.02
CA LEU A 86 -10.85 1.94 22.46
C LEU A 86 -9.88 0.82 22.90
N PHE A 87 -9.41 -0.03 21.99
CA PHE A 87 -8.35 -1.01 22.27
C PHE A 87 -6.93 -0.40 22.21
N GLY A 88 -6.83 0.92 22.08
CA GLY A 88 -5.58 1.69 22.16
C GLY A 88 -4.82 1.74 20.84
N ASP A 89 -3.55 2.16 20.89
CA ASP A 89 -2.70 2.36 19.71
C ASP A 89 -1.77 1.16 19.41
N ASN A 90 -1.69 0.19 20.31
CA ASN A 90 -0.86 -1.00 20.13
C ASN A 90 -1.55 -1.98 19.18
N TYR A 91 -0.88 -2.29 18.06
CA TYR A 91 -1.37 -3.24 17.05
C TYR A 91 -1.89 -4.56 17.64
N LEU A 92 -1.15 -5.16 18.58
CA LEU A 92 -1.52 -6.45 19.18
C LEU A 92 -2.80 -6.37 20.03
N HIS A 93 -3.01 -5.26 20.73
CA HIS A 93 -4.24 -5.04 21.50
C HIS A 93 -5.43 -4.82 20.58
N ILE A 94 -5.27 -3.99 19.56
CA ILE A 94 -6.31 -3.74 18.54
C ILE A 94 -6.68 -5.06 17.85
N LYS A 95 -5.68 -5.86 17.45
CA LYS A 95 -5.86 -7.18 16.82
C LYS A 95 -6.62 -8.12 17.75
N ALA A 96 -6.21 -8.23 19.01
CA ALA A 96 -6.85 -9.11 19.98
C ALA A 96 -8.33 -8.72 20.23
N GLY A 97 -8.61 -7.43 20.44
CA GLY A 97 -9.98 -6.93 20.59
C GLY A 97 -10.83 -7.17 19.33
N SER A 98 -10.26 -6.92 18.15
CA SER A 98 -10.93 -7.15 16.86
C SER A 98 -11.23 -8.63 16.63
N LYS A 99 -10.28 -9.52 16.95
CA LYS A 99 -10.43 -10.98 16.86
C LYS A 99 -11.59 -11.48 17.75
N LEU A 100 -11.66 -11.03 19.00
CA LEU A 100 -12.76 -11.39 19.90
C LEU A 100 -14.10 -10.88 19.37
N ALA A 101 -14.14 -9.62 18.91
CA ALA A 101 -15.33 -8.99 18.36
C ALA A 101 -15.86 -9.75 17.14
N TRP A 102 -14.99 -10.09 16.19
CA TRP A 102 -15.40 -10.81 14.98
C TRP A 102 -15.80 -12.26 15.26
N ARG A 103 -15.08 -12.96 16.14
CA ARG A 103 -15.44 -14.33 16.52
C ARG A 103 -16.81 -14.37 17.16
N TYR A 104 -17.07 -13.49 18.13
CA TYR A 104 -18.39 -13.32 18.74
C TYR A 104 -19.46 -13.01 17.68
N ALA A 105 -19.17 -12.06 16.79
CA ALA A 105 -20.12 -11.65 15.76
C ALA A 105 -20.51 -12.79 14.82
N ILE A 106 -19.54 -13.59 14.36
CA ILE A 106 -19.79 -14.73 13.49
C ILE A 106 -20.61 -15.79 14.23
N TYR A 107 -20.25 -16.10 15.48
CA TYR A 107 -20.99 -17.05 16.31
C TYR A 107 -22.45 -16.61 16.51
N MET A 108 -22.69 -15.33 16.75
CA MET A 108 -24.03 -14.80 16.91
C MET A 108 -24.87 -14.83 15.64
N GLU A 109 -24.25 -14.66 14.45
CA GLU A 109 -24.96 -14.87 13.19
C GLU A 109 -25.34 -16.34 13.01
N ILE A 110 -24.46 -17.29 13.35
CA ILE A 110 -24.76 -18.73 13.32
C ILE A 110 -25.93 -19.04 14.26
N LEU A 111 -25.84 -18.64 15.54
CA LEU A 111 -26.89 -18.85 16.53
C LEU A 111 -28.23 -18.24 16.10
N SER A 112 -28.20 -17.04 15.52
CA SER A 112 -29.41 -16.39 14.99
C SER A 112 -30.03 -17.19 13.86
N GLU A 113 -29.22 -17.84 13.03
CA GLU A 113 -29.68 -18.74 11.97
C GLU A 113 -30.34 -19.99 12.57
N ILE A 114 -29.64 -20.67 13.48
CA ILE A 114 -30.12 -21.85 14.21
C ILE A 114 -31.45 -21.58 14.91
N ALA A 115 -31.53 -20.51 15.70
CA ALA A 115 -32.72 -20.15 16.49
C ALA A 115 -33.95 -19.86 15.63
N SER A 116 -33.76 -19.43 14.39
CA SER A 116 -34.84 -19.16 13.45
C SER A 116 -35.25 -20.38 12.61
N HIS A 117 -34.40 -21.40 12.55
CA HIS A 117 -34.59 -22.53 11.66
C HIS A 117 -35.49 -23.58 12.30
N TYR A 118 -36.60 -23.90 11.63
CA TYR A 118 -37.66 -24.77 12.17
C TYR A 118 -37.19 -26.16 12.63
N LYS A 119 -36.13 -26.71 12.02
CA LYS A 119 -35.55 -28.02 12.43
C LYS A 119 -34.53 -27.92 13.55
N MET A 120 -33.82 -26.79 13.67
CA MET A 120 -32.70 -26.68 14.60
C MET A 120 -33.06 -25.94 15.89
N LYS A 121 -34.11 -25.11 15.87
CA LYS A 121 -34.54 -24.33 17.02
C LYS A 121 -34.79 -25.18 18.27
N ASN A 122 -35.29 -26.41 18.10
CA ASN A 122 -35.57 -27.31 19.22
C ASN A 122 -34.31 -27.99 19.78
N ASP A 123 -33.24 -28.04 18.99
CA ASP A 123 -31.95 -28.62 19.37
C ASP A 123 -31.02 -27.59 20.01
N LEU A 124 -31.39 -26.31 19.97
CA LEU A 124 -30.66 -25.20 20.55
C LEU A 124 -31.03 -25.00 22.02
N ASP A 125 -30.03 -24.99 22.90
CA ASP A 125 -30.22 -24.55 24.29
C ASP A 125 -30.39 -23.01 24.34
N TYR A 126 -31.59 -22.55 23.98
CA TYR A 126 -31.88 -21.12 23.90
C TYR A 126 -31.72 -20.41 25.26
N LYS A 127 -31.95 -21.11 26.37
CA LYS A 127 -31.95 -20.50 27.71
C LYS A 127 -30.56 -20.04 28.14
N SER A 128 -29.51 -20.81 27.84
CA SER A 128 -28.13 -20.44 28.19
C SER A 128 -27.63 -19.21 27.43
N ILE A 129 -28.14 -18.97 26.23
CA ILE A 129 -27.70 -17.87 25.34
C ILE A 129 -28.75 -16.77 25.09
N GLU A 130 -29.87 -16.79 25.82
CA GLU A 130 -31.01 -15.89 25.59
C GLU A 130 -30.58 -14.40 25.60
N ASN A 131 -29.76 -14.02 26.57
CA ASN A 131 -29.24 -12.65 26.70
C ASN A 131 -28.38 -12.24 25.50
N HIS A 132 -27.59 -13.15 24.93
CA HIS A 132 -26.79 -12.86 23.75
C HIS A 132 -27.69 -12.65 22.53
N LEU A 133 -28.66 -13.53 22.29
CA LEU A 133 -29.57 -13.44 21.15
C LEU A 133 -30.46 -12.18 21.19
N LEU A 134 -30.99 -11.81 22.37
CA LEU A 134 -31.80 -10.60 22.52
C LEU A 134 -31.00 -9.32 22.25
N THR A 135 -29.73 -9.28 22.65
CA THR A 135 -28.88 -8.09 22.50
C THR A 135 -28.21 -7.95 21.13
N TRP A 136 -28.13 -9.03 20.34
CA TRP A 136 -27.47 -9.02 19.03
C TRP A 136 -28.21 -8.18 17.97
N GLY A 137 -29.54 -8.19 18.02
CA GLY A 137 -30.41 -7.44 17.11
C GLY A 137 -30.87 -8.24 15.87
N PRO A 138 -31.64 -7.60 14.97
CA PRO A 138 -32.38 -8.31 13.93
C PRO A 138 -31.49 -8.73 12.75
N LYS A 139 -31.80 -9.88 12.14
CA LYS A 139 -31.05 -10.46 11.00
C LYS A 139 -30.79 -9.53 9.82
N ARG A 140 -31.73 -8.62 9.51
CA ARG A 140 -31.60 -7.65 8.39
C ARG A 140 -30.48 -6.62 8.57
N GLN A 141 -29.98 -6.44 9.78
CA GLN A 141 -28.84 -5.55 10.03
C GLN A 141 -27.55 -6.28 9.70
N ASN A 142 -26.59 -5.57 9.13
CA ASN A 142 -25.29 -6.12 8.80
C ASN A 142 -24.45 -6.35 10.08
N ILE A 143 -23.64 -7.40 10.04
CA ILE A 143 -22.81 -7.89 11.15
C ILE A 143 -21.95 -6.78 11.77
N SER A 144 -21.37 -5.89 10.96
CA SER A 144 -20.51 -4.78 11.42
C SER A 144 -21.27 -3.79 12.29
N SER A 145 -22.53 -3.50 11.96
CA SER A 145 -23.38 -2.64 12.77
C SER A 145 -23.79 -3.28 14.10
N LYS A 146 -24.08 -4.58 14.10
CA LYS A 146 -24.47 -5.31 15.31
C LYS A 146 -23.31 -5.41 16.29
N ILE A 147 -22.13 -5.81 15.81
CA ILE A 147 -20.95 -5.88 16.68
C ILE A 147 -20.57 -4.51 17.21
N ARG A 148 -20.64 -3.45 16.39
CA ARG A 148 -20.41 -2.08 16.86
C ARG A 148 -21.32 -1.71 18.03
N LYS A 149 -22.63 -1.98 17.92
CA LYS A 149 -23.59 -1.71 19.02
C LYS A 149 -23.28 -2.53 20.27
N LYS A 150 -22.94 -3.81 20.10
CA LYS A 150 -22.58 -4.69 21.21
C LYS A 150 -21.32 -4.20 21.92
N LEU A 151 -20.28 -3.83 21.17
CA LEU A 151 -19.06 -3.25 21.71
C LEU A 151 -19.34 -1.96 22.48
N ILE A 152 -20.13 -1.04 21.91
CA ILE A 152 -20.54 0.19 22.62
C ILE A 152 -21.23 -0.14 23.94
N SER A 153 -22.17 -1.10 23.95
CA SER A 153 -22.89 -1.46 25.18
C SER A 153 -22.01 -2.05 26.28
N ILE A 154 -20.85 -2.63 25.93
CA ILE A 154 -19.89 -3.20 26.89
C ILE A 154 -18.85 -2.17 27.30
N LEU A 155 -18.37 -1.36 26.34
CA LEU A 155 -17.21 -0.49 26.52
C LEU A 155 -17.56 0.94 26.96
N ASP A 156 -18.81 1.39 26.78
CA ASP A 156 -19.22 2.75 27.16
C ASP A 156 -19.08 3.00 28.67
N GLU A 157 -19.30 1.98 29.51
CA GLU A 157 -19.14 2.07 30.96
C GLU A 157 -17.66 2.17 31.39
N ASN A 158 -16.72 1.80 30.50
CA ASN A 158 -15.30 1.62 30.81
C ASN A 158 -14.36 2.46 29.92
N LYS A 159 -14.82 3.63 29.46
CA LYS A 159 -14.04 4.57 28.62
C LYS A 159 -12.78 5.15 29.27
N ASP A 160 -12.66 5.06 30.59
CA ASP A 160 -11.46 5.52 31.32
C ASP A 160 -10.47 4.39 31.65
N GLN A 161 -10.84 3.13 31.41
CA GLN A 161 -9.96 1.99 31.67
C GLN A 161 -8.83 1.82 30.65
N LYS A 162 -7.80 1.05 31.03
CA LYS A 162 -6.70 0.71 30.11
C LYS A 162 -7.17 -0.30 29.05
N PRO A 163 -6.60 -0.26 27.82
CA PRO A 163 -6.98 -1.17 26.75
C PRO A 163 -6.93 -2.67 27.09
N ALA A 164 -5.90 -3.12 27.82
CA ALA A 164 -5.76 -4.52 28.21
C ALA A 164 -6.93 -5.00 29.10
N THR A 165 -7.40 -4.15 30.01
CA THR A 165 -8.55 -4.46 30.88
C THR A 165 -9.83 -4.59 30.06
N ARG A 166 -10.05 -3.69 29.09
CA ARG A 166 -11.20 -3.78 28.17
C ARG A 166 -11.22 -5.09 27.40
N ILE A 167 -10.07 -5.55 26.91
CA ILE A 167 -9.97 -6.80 26.16
C ILE A 167 -10.29 -8.00 27.07
N SER A 168 -9.80 -8.00 28.30
CA SER A 168 -10.14 -9.03 29.30
C SER A 168 -11.64 -9.05 29.59
N GLU A 169 -12.23 -7.89 29.91
CA GLU A 169 -13.67 -7.78 30.18
C GLU A 169 -14.50 -8.19 28.95
N LEU A 170 -14.04 -7.86 27.74
CA LEU A 170 -14.70 -8.27 26.51
C LEU A 170 -14.72 -9.81 26.38
N SER A 171 -13.61 -10.47 26.69
CA SER A 171 -13.52 -11.93 26.71
C SER A 171 -14.53 -12.52 27.70
N ASP A 172 -14.61 -11.97 28.92
CA ASP A 172 -15.53 -12.43 29.96
C ASP A 172 -17.00 -12.24 29.55
N LYS A 173 -17.33 -11.11 28.92
CA LYS A 173 -18.71 -10.76 28.51
C LYS A 173 -19.18 -11.48 27.25
N PHE A 174 -18.27 -11.95 26.41
CA PHE A 174 -18.63 -12.66 25.19
C PHE A 174 -18.88 -14.14 25.40
N GLU A 175 -18.35 -14.74 26.47
CA GLU A 175 -18.62 -16.14 26.84
C GLU A 175 -18.45 -17.09 25.65
N LEU A 176 -17.35 -16.93 24.90
CA LEU A 176 -17.17 -17.58 23.59
C LEU A 176 -17.17 -19.10 23.68
N ASP A 177 -16.63 -19.67 24.76
CA ASP A 177 -16.58 -21.12 24.98
C ASP A 177 -17.99 -21.70 25.18
N LEU A 178 -18.86 -21.00 25.93
CA LEU A 178 -20.27 -21.37 26.10
C LEU A 178 -20.99 -21.35 24.75
N ILE A 179 -20.82 -20.28 23.99
CA ILE A 179 -21.47 -20.12 22.69
C ILE A 179 -21.01 -21.21 21.72
N GLU A 180 -19.71 -21.53 21.72
CA GLU A 180 -19.13 -22.58 20.89
C GLU A 180 -19.70 -23.95 21.22
N GLU A 181 -19.79 -24.30 22.51
CA GLU A 181 -20.42 -25.54 22.97
C GLU A 181 -21.87 -25.65 22.51
N VAL A 182 -22.66 -24.58 22.70
CA VAL A 182 -24.08 -24.54 22.30
C VAL A 182 -24.24 -24.67 20.78
N ILE A 183 -23.40 -24.01 19.98
CA ILE A 183 -23.42 -24.15 18.52
C ILE A 183 -23.08 -25.60 18.12
N LEU A 184 -22.01 -26.17 18.68
CA LEU A 184 -21.57 -27.53 18.38
C LEU A 184 -22.64 -28.56 18.72
N GLU A 185 -23.28 -28.45 19.88
CA GLU A 185 -24.33 -29.36 20.32
C GLU A 185 -25.54 -29.29 19.39
N ALA A 186 -26.01 -28.07 19.08
CA ALA A 186 -27.17 -27.86 18.21
C ALA A 186 -26.92 -28.37 16.78
N ILE A 187 -25.74 -28.12 16.22
CA ILE A 187 -25.36 -28.60 14.88
C ILE A 187 -25.22 -30.13 14.86
N SER A 188 -24.65 -30.72 15.92
CA SER A 188 -24.45 -32.17 16.03
C SER A 188 -25.78 -32.92 16.15
N LYS A 189 -26.71 -32.44 16.97
CA LYS A 189 -28.05 -33.02 17.13
C LYS A 189 -28.88 -32.97 15.85
N SER A 190 -28.83 -31.82 15.16
CA SER A 190 -29.59 -31.60 13.93
C SER A 190 -28.91 -32.17 12.67
N ASN A 191 -27.66 -32.64 12.80
CA ASN A 191 -26.81 -33.16 11.72
C ASN A 191 -26.74 -32.19 10.53
N GLN A 192 -26.51 -30.91 10.81
CA GLN A 192 -26.35 -29.85 9.82
C GLN A 192 -24.87 -29.46 9.66
N GLN A 193 -24.57 -28.66 8.64
CA GLN A 193 -23.26 -28.04 8.43
C GLN A 193 -23.43 -26.57 8.06
N PHE A 194 -22.51 -25.71 8.49
CA PHE A 194 -22.47 -24.30 8.13
C PHE A 194 -21.25 -23.98 7.28
N ILE A 195 -21.45 -23.29 6.17
CA ILE A 195 -20.38 -22.77 5.30
C ILE A 195 -20.50 -21.25 5.25
N ILE A 196 -19.43 -20.56 5.60
CA ILE A 196 -19.38 -19.10 5.70
C ILE A 196 -18.40 -18.57 4.67
N PHE A 197 -18.85 -17.64 3.84
CA PHE A 197 -18.01 -16.93 2.89
C PHE A 197 -17.93 -15.45 3.25
N ALA A 198 -16.74 -14.97 3.57
CA ALA A 198 -16.49 -13.54 3.77
C ALA A 198 -15.84 -12.95 2.52
N ASP A 199 -16.52 -11.98 1.90
CA ASP A 199 -16.04 -11.28 0.71
C ASP A 199 -15.98 -9.78 0.96
N ARG A 200 -15.20 -9.08 0.12
CA ARG A 200 -15.05 -7.62 0.15
C ARG A 200 -14.60 -7.08 1.51
N LEU A 201 -13.64 -7.78 2.14
CA LEU A 201 -12.99 -7.34 3.38
C LEU A 201 -12.17 -6.05 3.21
N ASP A 202 -12.01 -5.59 1.96
CA ASP A 202 -11.41 -4.30 1.59
C ASP A 202 -12.34 -3.09 1.68
N GLU A 203 -13.66 -3.27 1.88
CA GLU A 203 -14.60 -2.15 2.01
C GLU A 203 -14.38 -1.39 3.33
N GLY A 204 -14.14 -0.09 3.24
CA GLY A 204 -13.78 0.75 4.40
C GLY A 204 -12.38 0.47 4.98
N TYR A 205 -11.53 -0.29 4.27
CA TYR A 205 -10.16 -0.54 4.67
C TYR A 205 -9.26 0.67 4.42
N THR A 206 -8.39 0.96 5.39
CA THR A 206 -7.28 1.90 5.23
C THR A 206 -5.97 1.21 5.61
N PRO A 207 -4.84 1.53 4.92
CA PRO A 207 -3.54 0.91 5.17
C PRO A 207 -2.84 1.51 6.40
N ASP A 208 -3.53 1.55 7.53
CA ASP A 208 -3.03 2.01 8.83
C ASP A 208 -3.10 0.88 9.88
N ASN A 209 -2.43 1.06 11.02
CA ASN A 209 -2.37 0.02 12.06
C ASN A 209 -3.75 -0.50 12.48
N LEU A 210 -4.73 0.40 12.57
CA LEU A 210 -6.10 0.08 12.92
C LEU A 210 -6.77 -0.77 11.83
N GLY A 211 -6.72 -0.34 10.57
CA GLY A 211 -7.34 -1.06 9.45
C GLY A 211 -6.75 -2.44 9.24
N VAL A 212 -5.42 -2.58 9.35
CA VAL A 212 -4.74 -3.88 9.24
C VAL A 212 -5.16 -4.80 10.38
N ALA A 213 -5.16 -4.33 11.63
CA ALA A 213 -5.53 -5.13 12.79
C ALA A 213 -7.00 -5.60 12.79
N ILE A 214 -7.91 -4.80 12.22
CA ILE A 214 -9.33 -5.18 12.08
C ILE A 214 -9.50 -6.38 11.15
N VAL A 215 -8.84 -6.34 9.99
CA VAL A 215 -8.93 -7.44 9.00
C VAL A 215 -8.12 -8.65 9.47
N ASP A 216 -6.97 -8.46 10.09
CA ASP A 216 -6.19 -9.52 10.73
C ASP A 216 -7.02 -10.24 11.81
N GLY A 217 -7.66 -9.48 12.70
CA GLY A 217 -8.58 -10.04 13.69
C GLY A 217 -9.68 -10.89 13.06
N PHE A 218 -10.26 -10.45 11.93
CA PHE A 218 -11.26 -11.21 11.20
C PHE A 218 -10.71 -12.52 10.61
N ILE A 219 -9.53 -12.47 9.96
CA ILE A 219 -8.85 -13.65 9.40
C ILE A 219 -8.55 -14.67 10.50
N GLN A 220 -8.04 -14.21 11.63
CA GLN A 220 -7.77 -15.05 12.80
C GLN A 220 -9.06 -15.68 13.33
N SER A 221 -10.20 -14.95 13.35
CA SER A 221 -11.50 -15.54 13.72
C SER A 221 -11.93 -16.65 12.75
N VAL A 222 -11.69 -16.50 11.45
CA VAL A 222 -11.99 -17.53 10.44
C VAL A 222 -11.14 -18.79 10.64
N ILE A 223 -9.86 -18.61 10.98
CA ILE A 223 -8.94 -19.72 11.27
C ILE A 223 -9.34 -20.43 12.57
N ASP A 224 -9.67 -19.68 13.62
CA ASP A 224 -10.17 -20.24 14.88
C ASP A 224 -11.44 -21.08 14.66
N ILE A 225 -12.41 -20.57 13.88
CA ILE A 225 -13.65 -21.31 13.56
C ILE A 225 -13.33 -22.66 12.94
N LYS A 226 -12.42 -22.68 11.96
CA LYS A 226 -12.00 -23.92 11.31
C LYS A 226 -11.42 -24.93 12.32
N GLN A 227 -10.58 -24.46 13.25
CA GLN A 227 -9.94 -25.31 14.26
C GLN A 227 -10.94 -25.85 15.29
N ASN A 228 -11.89 -25.01 15.68
CA ASN A 228 -12.79 -25.30 16.81
C ASN A 228 -14.01 -26.15 16.44
N PHE A 229 -14.45 -26.12 15.17
CA PHE A 229 -15.71 -26.74 14.77
C PHE A 229 -15.59 -28.06 13.97
N ASP A 230 -14.40 -28.64 13.82
CA ASP A 230 -14.16 -29.97 13.21
C ASP A 230 -15.03 -30.22 11.96
N GLU A 231 -14.91 -29.33 10.97
CA GLU A 231 -15.64 -29.33 9.68
C GLU A 231 -17.18 -29.14 9.74
N LYS A 232 -17.79 -29.04 10.93
CA LYS A 232 -19.22 -28.71 11.09
C LYS A 232 -19.52 -27.25 10.75
N VAL A 233 -18.56 -26.36 11.00
CA VAL A 233 -18.57 -24.97 10.58
C VAL A 233 -17.29 -24.69 9.83
N ILE A 234 -17.41 -24.32 8.56
CA ILE A 234 -16.28 -24.00 7.69
C ILE A 234 -16.43 -22.54 7.27
N ALA A 235 -15.37 -21.77 7.42
CA ALA A 235 -15.36 -20.36 7.03
C ALA A 235 -14.23 -20.10 6.04
N PHE A 236 -14.49 -19.29 5.02
CA PHE A 236 -13.52 -18.83 4.05
C PHE A 236 -13.48 -17.31 4.03
N ALA A 237 -12.28 -16.73 4.00
CA ALA A 237 -12.07 -15.30 3.86
C ALA A 237 -11.40 -14.97 2.53
N PHE A 238 -12.02 -14.09 1.75
CA PHE A 238 -11.49 -13.62 0.47
C PHE A 238 -10.86 -12.25 0.67
N VAL A 239 -9.53 -12.20 0.57
CA VAL A 239 -8.73 -11.05 0.97
C VAL A 239 -7.98 -10.50 -0.24
N ARG A 240 -7.88 -9.17 -0.33
CA ARG A 240 -7.00 -8.54 -1.33
C ARG A 240 -5.55 -8.78 -0.96
N ASP A 241 -4.71 -8.99 -1.96
CA ASP A 241 -3.30 -9.31 -1.75
C ASP A 241 -2.54 -8.22 -0.96
N ASN A 242 -2.78 -6.94 -1.27
CA ASN A 242 -2.16 -5.84 -0.52
C ASN A 242 -2.52 -5.82 0.97
N ILE A 243 -3.76 -6.19 1.33
CA ILE A 243 -4.19 -6.30 2.74
C ILE A 243 -3.49 -7.47 3.42
N HIS A 244 -3.48 -8.64 2.77
CA HIS A 244 -2.78 -9.82 3.29
C HIS A 244 -1.30 -9.55 3.53
N ARG A 245 -0.63 -8.82 2.62
CA ARG A 245 0.76 -8.37 2.82
C ARG A 245 0.93 -7.44 4.01
N ALA A 246 0.03 -6.48 4.19
CA ALA A 246 0.09 -5.58 5.34
C ALA A 246 0.00 -6.38 6.65
N ILE A 247 -0.83 -7.41 6.70
CA ILE A 247 -0.95 -8.32 7.85
C ILE A 247 0.35 -9.10 8.06
N SER A 248 0.93 -9.69 7.01
CA SER A 248 2.20 -10.42 7.09
C SER A 248 3.34 -9.61 7.70
N LYS A 249 3.40 -8.31 7.40
CA LYS A 249 4.40 -7.39 7.95
C LYS A 249 4.14 -7.00 9.41
N MET A 250 2.87 -6.87 9.79
CA MET A 250 2.48 -6.30 11.07
C MET A 250 2.24 -7.35 12.16
N ASP A 251 1.79 -8.55 11.77
CA ASP A 251 1.54 -9.65 12.71
C ASP A 251 2.82 -10.46 12.97
N PRO A 252 3.40 -10.41 14.17
CA PRO A 252 4.58 -11.20 14.52
C PRO A 252 4.32 -12.72 14.46
N ASP A 253 3.06 -13.17 14.54
CA ASP A 253 2.69 -14.58 14.51
C ASP A 253 2.20 -15.03 13.12
N PHE A 254 2.41 -14.22 12.06
CA PHE A 254 1.90 -14.51 10.72
C PHE A 254 2.31 -15.89 10.19
N THR A 255 3.61 -16.22 10.22
CA THR A 255 4.15 -17.49 9.72
C THR A 255 3.58 -18.69 10.46
N ARG A 256 3.31 -18.52 11.76
CA ARG A 256 2.77 -19.60 12.60
C ARG A 256 1.29 -19.85 12.33
N ASN A 257 0.49 -18.79 12.20
CA ASN A 257 -0.96 -18.88 12.26
C ASN A 257 -1.66 -18.75 10.90
N ILE A 258 -1.12 -17.94 9.98
CA ILE A 258 -1.81 -17.52 8.76
C ILE A 258 -1.19 -18.15 7.52
N GLU A 259 0.15 -18.15 7.40
CA GLU A 259 0.86 -18.52 6.17
C GLU A 259 0.43 -19.88 5.58
N GLY A 260 0.35 -20.91 6.42
CA GLY A 260 -0.07 -22.26 6.00
C GLY A 260 -1.56 -22.40 5.64
N GLN A 261 -2.39 -21.38 5.88
CA GLN A 261 -3.84 -21.39 5.65
C GLN A 261 -4.23 -20.68 4.34
N VAL A 262 -3.27 -20.25 3.52
CA VAL A 262 -3.50 -19.37 2.37
C VAL A 262 -3.59 -20.15 1.05
N LEU A 263 -4.63 -19.87 0.25
CA LEU A 263 -4.72 -20.23 -1.16
C LEU A 263 -4.65 -18.95 -2.00
N ARG A 264 -3.67 -18.86 -2.89
CA ARG A 264 -3.51 -17.71 -3.78
C ARG A 264 -4.08 -18.02 -5.14
N LEU A 265 -4.95 -17.15 -5.63
CA LEU A 265 -5.63 -17.34 -6.92
C LEU A 265 -4.68 -17.11 -8.10
N HIS A 266 -4.71 -18.05 -9.05
CA HIS A 266 -3.86 -18.03 -10.23
C HIS A 266 -4.68 -18.11 -11.54
N TRP A 267 -4.25 -17.34 -12.55
CA TRP A 267 -4.81 -17.37 -13.90
C TRP A 267 -3.68 -17.44 -14.92
N ASP A 268 -3.67 -18.51 -15.71
CA ASP A 268 -2.81 -18.67 -16.88
C ASP A 268 -3.60 -18.39 -18.17
N GLU A 269 -2.89 -18.37 -19.30
CA GLU A 269 -3.48 -18.20 -20.62
C GLU A 269 -4.59 -19.23 -20.91
N TYR A 270 -4.34 -20.49 -20.54
CA TYR A 270 -5.28 -21.58 -20.79
C TYR A 270 -6.61 -21.34 -20.06
N ASN A 271 -6.58 -21.04 -18.77
CA ASN A 271 -7.77 -20.81 -17.96
C ASN A 271 -8.52 -19.55 -18.44
N LEU A 272 -7.81 -18.49 -18.82
CA LEU A 272 -8.43 -17.27 -19.36
C LEU A 272 -9.06 -17.49 -20.73
N PHE A 273 -8.40 -18.25 -21.61
CA PHE A 273 -8.95 -18.61 -22.92
C PHE A 273 -10.25 -19.41 -22.79
N ASN A 274 -10.26 -20.41 -21.90
CA ASN A 274 -11.45 -21.19 -21.61
C ASN A 274 -12.59 -20.33 -21.03
N LEU A 275 -12.27 -19.43 -20.09
CA LEU A 275 -13.25 -18.51 -19.51
C LEU A 275 -13.89 -17.62 -20.58
N VAL A 276 -13.09 -17.04 -21.48
CA VAL A 276 -13.58 -16.19 -22.57
C VAL A 276 -14.44 -17.00 -23.53
N CYS A 277 -13.98 -18.18 -23.96
CA CYS A 277 -14.73 -19.03 -24.87
C CYS A 277 -16.08 -19.48 -24.27
N ASN A 278 -16.12 -19.82 -22.98
CA ASN A 278 -17.39 -20.12 -22.30
C ASN A 278 -18.35 -18.93 -22.33
N ARG A 279 -17.85 -17.71 -22.04
CA ARG A 279 -18.68 -16.49 -22.11
C ARG A 279 -19.14 -16.19 -23.52
N MET A 280 -18.30 -16.38 -24.54
CA MET A 280 -18.70 -16.23 -25.94
C MET A 280 -19.80 -17.20 -26.34
N ARG A 281 -19.70 -18.48 -25.95
CA ARG A 281 -20.76 -19.46 -26.23
C ARG A 281 -22.10 -19.04 -25.62
N ALA A 282 -22.09 -18.62 -24.36
CA ALA A 282 -23.30 -18.17 -23.68
C ALA A 282 -23.86 -16.86 -24.29
N ALA A 283 -22.99 -15.89 -24.57
CA ALA A 283 -23.38 -14.59 -25.12
C ALA A 283 -23.95 -14.68 -26.55
N PHE A 284 -23.36 -15.53 -27.40
CA PHE A 284 -23.70 -15.65 -28.80
C PHE A 284 -24.50 -16.90 -29.15
N GLN A 285 -24.94 -17.66 -28.14
CA GLN A 285 -25.70 -18.91 -28.31
C GLN A 285 -25.00 -19.90 -29.25
N SER A 286 -23.67 -19.97 -29.19
CA SER A 286 -22.86 -20.83 -30.05
C SER A 286 -22.83 -22.26 -29.51
N THR A 287 -23.10 -23.23 -30.39
CA THR A 287 -23.03 -24.67 -30.09
C THR A 287 -21.65 -25.27 -30.36
N ILE A 288 -20.66 -24.45 -30.74
CA ILE A 288 -19.31 -24.91 -31.06
C ILE A 288 -18.60 -25.35 -29.77
N GLU A 289 -18.24 -26.63 -29.68
CA GLU A 289 -17.55 -27.17 -28.50
C GLU A 289 -16.08 -26.75 -28.42
N ASN A 290 -15.34 -26.80 -29.52
CA ASN A 290 -13.92 -26.48 -29.55
C ASN A 290 -13.65 -24.97 -29.36
N ASN A 291 -12.88 -24.61 -28.33
CA ASN A 291 -12.58 -23.22 -27.97
C ASN A 291 -11.96 -22.41 -29.12
N THR A 292 -10.97 -22.96 -29.82
CA THR A 292 -10.32 -22.28 -30.94
C THR A 292 -11.31 -21.98 -32.07
N ARG A 293 -12.23 -22.91 -32.34
CA ARG A 293 -13.31 -22.66 -33.31
C ARG A 293 -14.32 -21.63 -32.83
N VAL A 294 -14.63 -21.58 -31.53
CA VAL A 294 -15.48 -20.52 -30.93
C VAL A 294 -14.81 -19.16 -31.12
N TRP A 295 -13.56 -19.03 -30.73
CA TRP A 295 -12.79 -17.80 -30.91
C TRP A 295 -12.78 -17.34 -32.37
N ASN A 296 -12.38 -18.21 -33.30
CA ASN A 296 -12.33 -17.91 -34.74
C ASN A 296 -13.70 -17.59 -35.37
N ALA A 297 -14.80 -18.03 -34.75
CA ALA A 297 -16.14 -17.69 -35.20
C ALA A 297 -16.46 -16.21 -34.95
N PHE A 298 -15.87 -15.60 -33.91
CA PHE A 298 -16.13 -14.22 -33.49
C PHE A 298 -14.94 -13.27 -33.69
N THR A 299 -13.81 -13.78 -34.18
CA THR A 299 -12.63 -12.99 -34.56
C THR A 299 -12.31 -13.14 -36.05
N ALA A 300 -11.64 -12.13 -36.62
CA ALA A 300 -11.25 -12.09 -38.02
C ALA A 300 -9.74 -11.89 -38.18
N ASN A 301 -9.23 -12.31 -39.35
CA ASN A 301 -7.85 -12.08 -39.81
C ASN A 301 -6.79 -12.53 -38.77
N GLU A 302 -5.89 -11.63 -38.39
CA GLU A 302 -4.75 -11.86 -37.49
C GLU A 302 -5.18 -12.29 -36.08
N LEU A 303 -6.41 -11.95 -35.68
CA LEU A 303 -6.96 -12.40 -34.40
C LEU A 303 -7.40 -13.86 -34.42
N GLN A 304 -7.47 -14.53 -35.57
CA GLN A 304 -7.80 -15.95 -35.62
C GLN A 304 -6.62 -16.80 -35.12
N SER A 305 -6.93 -17.95 -34.52
CA SER A 305 -6.03 -18.83 -33.76
C SER A 305 -5.81 -18.41 -32.30
N THR A 306 -5.16 -19.30 -31.55
CA THR A 306 -4.70 -19.05 -30.18
C THR A 306 -3.66 -17.93 -30.12
N THR A 307 -2.87 -17.74 -31.18
CA THR A 307 -1.90 -16.63 -31.27
C THR A 307 -2.61 -15.28 -31.21
N GLY A 308 -3.73 -15.11 -31.93
CA GLY A 308 -4.52 -13.88 -31.86
C GLY A 308 -5.11 -13.61 -30.47
N PHE A 309 -5.44 -14.67 -29.71
CA PHE A 309 -5.85 -14.53 -28.32
C PHE A 309 -4.68 -14.11 -27.42
N LYS A 310 -3.50 -14.72 -27.55
CA LYS A 310 -2.27 -14.32 -26.83
C LYS A 310 -1.94 -12.84 -27.07
N GLU A 311 -2.04 -12.40 -28.33
CA GLU A 311 -1.83 -11.01 -28.74
C GLU A 311 -2.81 -10.03 -28.10
N THR A 312 -4.04 -10.48 -27.83
CA THR A 312 -5.04 -9.70 -27.09
C THR A 312 -4.75 -9.74 -25.59
N LEU A 313 -4.35 -10.89 -25.06
CA LEU A 313 -4.14 -11.13 -23.64
C LEU A 313 -2.96 -10.33 -23.08
N LYS A 314 -1.86 -10.19 -23.83
CA LYS A 314 -0.68 -9.39 -23.42
C LYS A 314 -1.00 -7.92 -23.11
N LEU A 315 -2.08 -7.39 -23.68
CA LEU A 315 -2.56 -6.02 -23.43
C LEU A 315 -3.29 -5.88 -22.08
N THR A 316 -3.39 -6.96 -21.31
CA THR A 316 -4.06 -7.04 -20.00
C THR A 316 -3.08 -7.44 -18.90
N LEU A 317 -3.51 -7.41 -17.63
CA LEU A 317 -2.74 -7.91 -16.48
C LEU A 317 -3.07 -9.38 -16.16
N TYR A 318 -3.38 -10.19 -17.18
CA TYR A 318 -3.72 -11.62 -17.05
C TYR A 318 -4.81 -11.92 -16.01
N ARG A 319 -5.86 -11.07 -15.98
CA ARG A 319 -7.00 -11.23 -15.07
C ARG A 319 -8.31 -11.38 -15.84
N PRO A 320 -9.26 -12.18 -15.34
CA PRO A 320 -10.58 -12.33 -15.96
C PRO A 320 -11.27 -11.00 -16.23
N ARG A 321 -11.23 -10.07 -15.27
CA ARG A 321 -11.86 -8.75 -15.46
C ARG A 321 -11.23 -7.95 -16.60
N ASP A 322 -9.91 -8.00 -16.74
CA ASP A 322 -9.19 -7.15 -17.70
C ASP A 322 -9.44 -7.60 -19.13
N ILE A 323 -9.37 -8.91 -19.39
CA ILE A 323 -9.69 -9.47 -20.71
C ILE A 323 -11.17 -9.27 -21.08
N LEU A 324 -12.08 -9.34 -20.10
CA LEU A 324 -13.51 -9.10 -20.36
C LEU A 324 -13.81 -7.63 -20.65
N VAL A 325 -13.16 -6.68 -19.98
CA VAL A 325 -13.29 -5.25 -20.30
C VAL A 325 -12.80 -5.01 -21.73
N LEU A 326 -11.62 -5.52 -22.09
CA LEU A 326 -11.02 -5.38 -23.42
C LEU A 326 -11.94 -5.94 -24.51
N LEU A 327 -12.45 -7.15 -24.32
CA LEU A 327 -13.30 -7.79 -25.33
C LEU A 327 -14.69 -7.18 -25.41
N ASN A 328 -15.32 -6.81 -24.29
CA ASN A 328 -16.65 -6.17 -24.30
C ASN A 328 -16.65 -4.88 -25.12
N ASP A 329 -15.66 -4.01 -24.90
CA ASP A 329 -15.54 -2.74 -25.60
C ASP A 329 -15.19 -2.96 -27.09
N ALA A 330 -14.33 -3.95 -27.40
CA ALA A 330 -14.02 -4.32 -28.78
C ALA A 330 -15.26 -4.86 -29.53
N PHE A 331 -16.05 -5.73 -28.89
CA PHE A 331 -17.32 -6.19 -29.47
C PHE A 331 -18.29 -5.03 -29.67
N LEU A 332 -18.42 -4.13 -28.70
CA LEU A 332 -19.28 -2.95 -28.82
C LEU A 332 -18.89 -2.07 -30.01
N ARG A 333 -17.60 -1.88 -30.27
CA ARG A 333 -17.09 -1.16 -31.45
C ARG A 333 -17.44 -1.86 -32.75
N ALA A 334 -17.14 -3.16 -32.87
CA ALA A 334 -17.45 -3.94 -34.06
C ALA A 334 -18.95 -3.89 -34.38
N PHE A 335 -19.76 -4.07 -33.36
CA PHE A 335 -21.21 -4.01 -33.39
C PHE A 335 -21.78 -2.66 -33.81
N THR A 336 -21.20 -1.55 -33.33
CA THR A 336 -21.59 -0.20 -33.76
C THR A 336 -21.32 0.02 -35.25
N GLN A 337 -20.34 -0.69 -35.81
CA GLN A 337 -20.01 -0.70 -37.24
C GLN A 337 -20.75 -1.80 -38.02
N ASN A 338 -21.77 -2.45 -37.45
CA ASN A 338 -22.53 -3.56 -38.03
C ASN A 338 -21.69 -4.80 -38.40
N ARG A 339 -20.51 -4.96 -37.78
CA ARG A 339 -19.67 -6.17 -37.92
C ARG A 339 -20.08 -7.20 -36.86
N THR A 340 -20.03 -8.48 -37.22
CA THR A 340 -20.31 -9.61 -36.30
C THR A 340 -19.04 -10.22 -35.70
N LYS A 341 -17.87 -9.81 -36.21
CA LYS A 341 -16.55 -10.25 -35.75
C LYS A 341 -15.70 -9.04 -35.38
N ILE A 342 -14.91 -9.18 -34.32
CA ILE A 342 -13.89 -8.20 -33.96
C ILE A 342 -12.65 -8.37 -34.84
N VAL A 343 -12.02 -7.24 -35.16
CA VAL A 343 -10.75 -7.14 -35.88
C VAL A 343 -9.69 -6.50 -34.98
N ILE A 344 -8.42 -6.53 -35.39
CA ILE A 344 -7.31 -6.00 -34.58
C ILE A 344 -7.50 -4.52 -34.23
N GLU A 345 -8.07 -3.73 -35.13
CA GLU A 345 -8.32 -2.30 -34.92
C GLU A 345 -9.32 -2.03 -33.78
N ASP A 346 -10.26 -2.95 -33.51
CA ASP A 346 -11.17 -2.83 -32.37
C ASP A 346 -10.45 -3.07 -31.04
N ILE A 347 -9.50 -4.01 -31.04
CA ILE A 347 -8.66 -4.34 -29.89
C ILE A 347 -7.72 -3.17 -29.61
N GLU A 348 -6.99 -2.68 -30.60
CA GLU A 348 -6.05 -1.55 -30.44
C GLU A 348 -6.73 -0.29 -29.91
N ALA A 349 -7.89 0.06 -30.47
CA ALA A 349 -8.63 1.25 -30.06
C ALA A 349 -9.14 1.13 -28.60
N THR A 350 -9.46 -0.07 -28.16
CA THR A 350 -9.88 -0.36 -26.78
C THR A 350 -8.68 -0.39 -25.84
N ALA A 351 -7.61 -1.06 -26.26
CA ALA A 351 -6.37 -1.21 -25.50
C ALA A 351 -5.76 0.13 -25.14
N ASN A 352 -5.86 1.16 -25.99
CA ASN A 352 -5.36 2.51 -25.65
C ASN A 352 -6.06 3.06 -24.39
N THR A 353 -7.40 2.93 -24.34
CA THR A 353 -8.19 3.41 -23.18
C THR A 353 -7.88 2.59 -21.93
N ILE A 354 -7.77 1.26 -22.08
CA ILE A 354 -7.45 0.37 -20.95
C ILE A 354 -6.04 0.61 -20.42
N SER A 355 -5.07 0.78 -21.32
CA SER A 355 -3.67 1.05 -20.99
C SER A 355 -3.54 2.31 -20.13
N GLN A 356 -4.19 3.41 -20.54
CA GLN A 356 -4.19 4.66 -19.78
C GLN A 356 -4.84 4.48 -18.40
N ASN A 357 -5.99 3.80 -18.34
CA ASN A 357 -6.67 3.53 -17.09
C ASN A 357 -5.83 2.65 -16.15
N ARG A 358 -5.12 1.65 -16.68
CA ARG A 358 -4.28 0.74 -15.90
C ARG A 358 -3.02 1.41 -15.39
N LEU A 359 -2.38 2.27 -16.19
CA LEU A 359 -1.24 3.07 -15.73
C LEU A 359 -1.67 4.04 -14.61
N ASN A 360 -2.81 4.71 -14.77
CA ASN A 360 -3.38 5.57 -13.73
C ASN A 360 -3.76 4.79 -12.45
N ASP A 361 -4.33 3.60 -12.60
CA ASP A 361 -4.64 2.71 -11.47
C ASP A 361 -3.36 2.28 -10.74
N LEU A 362 -2.28 1.95 -11.47
CA LEU A 362 -0.97 1.64 -10.91
C LEU A 362 -0.42 2.83 -10.11
N HIS A 363 -0.45 4.04 -10.66
CA HIS A 363 0.01 5.24 -9.96
C HIS A 363 -0.78 5.47 -8.66
N LYS A 364 -2.11 5.37 -8.71
CA LYS A 364 -2.97 5.54 -7.51
C LYS A 364 -2.75 4.44 -6.47
N GLU A 365 -2.56 3.19 -6.90
CA GLU A 365 -2.35 2.05 -5.99
C GLU A 365 -1.08 2.22 -5.17
N TYR A 366 -0.04 2.80 -5.76
CA TYR A 366 1.27 2.93 -5.12
C TYR A 366 1.64 4.36 -4.69
N GLU A 367 0.79 5.37 -4.90
CA GLU A 367 1.09 6.79 -4.60
C GLU A 367 1.59 7.02 -3.16
N ILE A 368 1.01 6.35 -2.18
CA ILE A 368 1.38 6.53 -0.76
C ILE A 368 2.78 5.96 -0.48
N VAL A 369 3.09 4.83 -1.11
CA VAL A 369 4.29 4.04 -0.80
C VAL A 369 5.45 4.45 -1.71
N PHE A 370 5.18 4.64 -3.00
CA PHE A 370 6.08 5.10 -4.05
C PHE A 370 5.59 6.42 -4.68
N PRO A 371 5.65 7.56 -3.95
CA PRO A 371 5.13 8.84 -4.42
C PRO A 371 5.63 9.29 -5.80
N ALA A 372 6.89 9.03 -6.14
CA ALA A 372 7.50 9.46 -7.39
C ALA A 372 7.32 8.46 -8.56
N LEU A 373 6.47 7.43 -8.40
CA LEU A 373 6.29 6.38 -9.40
C LEU A 373 5.87 6.93 -10.78
N ASP A 374 4.99 7.93 -10.83
CA ASP A 374 4.57 8.54 -12.08
C ASP A 374 5.73 9.24 -12.80
N ILE A 375 6.58 9.95 -12.06
CA ILE A 375 7.78 10.60 -12.60
C ILE A 375 8.71 9.53 -13.19
N PHE A 376 8.99 8.46 -12.46
CA PHE A 376 9.89 7.40 -12.91
C PHE A 376 9.36 6.61 -14.11
N THR A 377 8.05 6.31 -14.14
CA THR A 377 7.44 5.60 -15.27
C THR A 377 7.37 6.45 -16.54
N ASN A 378 7.16 7.76 -16.40
CA ASN A 378 7.10 8.69 -17.53
C ASN A 378 8.43 8.85 -18.29
N VAL A 379 9.59 8.53 -17.68
CA VAL A 379 10.89 8.58 -18.38
C VAL A 379 10.95 7.61 -19.56
N PHE A 380 10.16 6.53 -19.49
CA PHE A 380 10.07 5.52 -20.54
C PHE A 380 9.02 5.84 -21.61
N ALA A 381 8.34 6.99 -21.50
CA ALA A 381 7.38 7.42 -22.51
C ALA A 381 8.09 7.79 -23.83
N ASN A 382 7.48 7.43 -24.96
CA ASN A 382 8.01 7.63 -26.31
C ASN A 382 9.39 6.96 -26.54
N LYS A 383 9.64 5.84 -25.83
CA LYS A 383 10.83 4.99 -26.00
C LYS A 383 10.43 3.63 -26.59
N HIS A 384 11.38 2.71 -26.68
CA HIS A 384 11.17 1.30 -27.03
C HIS A 384 10.74 0.48 -25.80
N ALA A 385 10.30 -0.77 -26.01
CA ALA A 385 9.77 -1.60 -24.92
C ALA A 385 10.85 -2.37 -24.12
N ASN A 386 12.01 -2.63 -24.74
CA ASN A 386 13.04 -3.51 -24.21
C ASN A 386 14.26 -2.73 -23.71
N PHE A 387 14.69 -2.93 -22.47
CA PHE A 387 15.85 -2.21 -21.93
C PHE A 387 16.87 -3.19 -21.37
N SER A 388 18.16 -2.89 -21.54
CA SER A 388 19.14 -3.41 -20.58
C SER A 388 18.98 -2.67 -19.26
N VAL A 389 19.29 -3.33 -18.13
CA VAL A 389 19.33 -2.65 -16.82
C VAL A 389 20.23 -1.41 -16.87
N SER A 390 21.39 -1.49 -17.53
CA SER A 390 22.31 -0.36 -17.71
C SER A 390 21.66 0.83 -18.42
N GLU A 391 20.88 0.59 -19.47
CA GLU A 391 20.16 1.61 -20.21
C GLU A 391 19.04 2.24 -19.37
N ALA A 392 18.22 1.41 -18.73
CA ALA A 392 17.15 1.88 -17.86
C ALA A 392 17.70 2.72 -16.69
N CYS A 393 18.82 2.32 -16.09
CA CYS A 393 19.50 3.08 -15.05
C CYS A 393 19.97 4.47 -15.54
N LYS A 394 20.44 4.61 -16.78
CA LYS A 394 20.81 5.93 -17.34
C LYS A 394 19.60 6.85 -17.45
N LEU A 395 18.45 6.32 -17.86
CA LEU A 395 17.20 7.07 -17.95
C LEU A 395 16.76 7.53 -16.55
N ILE A 396 16.71 6.62 -15.58
CA ILE A 396 16.36 6.96 -14.19
C ILE A 396 17.32 8.00 -13.61
N LYS A 397 18.63 7.90 -13.90
CA LYS A 397 19.62 8.85 -13.41
C LYS A 397 19.29 10.29 -13.80
N SER A 398 18.74 10.52 -14.99
CA SER A 398 18.32 11.86 -15.41
C SER A 398 17.23 12.47 -14.52
N VAL A 399 16.39 11.65 -13.89
CA VAL A 399 15.39 12.09 -12.90
C VAL A 399 16.00 12.29 -11.53
N LEU A 400 16.94 11.43 -11.12
CA LEU A 400 17.64 11.61 -9.84
C LEU A 400 18.50 12.88 -9.83
N ASP A 401 18.99 13.29 -10.99
CA ASP A 401 19.77 14.51 -11.19
C ASP A 401 18.89 15.76 -11.48
N ASP A 402 17.56 15.62 -11.59
CA ASP A 402 16.65 16.74 -11.90
C ASP A 402 16.24 17.52 -10.63
N GLU A 403 16.69 18.78 -10.54
CA GLU A 403 16.42 19.68 -9.42
C GLU A 403 15.10 20.47 -9.55
N GLN A 404 14.33 20.32 -10.63
CA GLN A 404 13.15 21.16 -10.91
C GLN A 404 11.81 20.60 -10.38
N ILE A 405 11.84 19.54 -9.57
CA ILE A 405 10.62 18.85 -9.12
C ILE A 405 9.95 19.61 -7.95
N SER A 406 8.78 20.20 -8.22
CA SER A 406 8.06 21.07 -7.26
C SER A 406 7.21 20.32 -6.22
N ASN A 407 6.88 19.04 -6.43
CA ASN A 407 6.03 18.29 -5.50
C ASN A 407 6.85 17.70 -4.34
N LYS A 408 6.64 18.22 -3.11
CA LYS A 408 7.41 17.87 -1.89
C LYS A 408 7.49 16.37 -1.60
N PRO A 409 6.39 15.61 -1.46
CA PRO A 409 6.44 14.15 -1.27
C PRO A 409 7.26 13.41 -2.33
N LYS A 410 7.18 13.82 -3.61
CA LYS A 410 7.88 13.18 -4.72
C LYS A 410 9.36 13.49 -4.72
N LEU A 411 9.73 14.76 -4.54
CA LEU A 411 11.13 15.17 -4.43
C LEU A 411 11.81 14.47 -3.24
N GLN A 412 11.15 14.40 -2.08
CA GLN A 412 11.67 13.64 -0.95
C GLN A 412 11.85 12.15 -1.26
N ASP A 413 10.91 11.54 -1.98
CA ASP A 413 11.02 10.14 -2.38
C ASP A 413 12.19 9.91 -3.36
N ILE A 414 12.39 10.82 -4.32
CA ILE A 414 13.51 10.79 -5.28
C ILE A 414 14.86 10.93 -4.56
N LEU A 415 14.98 11.89 -3.64
CA LEU A 415 16.21 12.11 -2.85
C LEU A 415 16.58 10.93 -1.93
N LEU A 416 15.65 10.00 -1.69
CA LEU A 416 15.97 8.76 -0.96
C LEU A 416 16.69 7.74 -1.85
N PHE A 417 16.62 7.84 -3.18
CA PHE A 417 17.30 6.95 -4.12
C PHE A 417 18.67 7.51 -4.52
N GLU A 418 19.73 6.84 -4.09
CA GLU A 418 21.11 7.19 -4.49
C GLU A 418 21.59 6.39 -5.71
N ASP A 419 20.97 5.22 -5.94
CA ASP A 419 21.31 4.30 -7.01
C ASP A 419 20.10 4.07 -7.94
N PRO A 420 20.22 4.38 -9.24
CA PRO A 420 19.19 4.09 -10.23
C PRO A 420 18.73 2.63 -10.25
N LEU A 421 19.61 1.67 -9.94
CA LEU A 421 19.26 0.24 -9.93
C LEU A 421 18.14 -0.06 -8.93
N GLN A 422 18.14 0.62 -7.79
CA GLN A 422 17.12 0.45 -6.75
C GLN A 422 15.74 0.90 -7.24
N VAL A 423 15.68 1.93 -8.08
CA VAL A 423 14.43 2.37 -8.71
C VAL A 423 13.95 1.32 -9.71
N ILE A 424 14.87 0.75 -10.51
CA ILE A 424 14.53 -0.32 -11.47
C ILE A 424 13.98 -1.56 -10.77
N GLN A 425 14.60 -2.00 -9.68
CA GLN A 425 14.09 -3.11 -8.86
C GLN A 425 12.69 -2.81 -8.31
N ARG A 426 12.42 -1.55 -7.96
CA ARG A 426 11.11 -1.11 -7.49
C ARG A 426 10.06 -1.05 -8.61
N LEU A 427 10.45 -0.64 -9.82
CA LEU A 427 9.59 -0.70 -10.99
C LEU A 427 9.27 -2.14 -11.40
N TYR A 428 10.23 -3.05 -11.26
CA TYR A 428 10.00 -4.48 -11.39
C TYR A 428 8.98 -4.98 -10.35
N SER A 429 9.12 -4.61 -9.09
CA SER A 429 8.28 -5.13 -8.00
C SER A 429 6.81 -4.68 -8.05
N VAL A 430 6.52 -3.55 -8.68
CA VAL A 430 5.13 -3.09 -8.95
C VAL A 430 4.57 -3.64 -10.26
N GLY A 431 5.37 -4.39 -11.03
CA GLY A 431 4.98 -5.01 -12.28
C GLY A 431 4.97 -4.06 -13.46
N PHE A 432 5.75 -2.98 -13.39
CA PHE A 432 5.99 -2.09 -14.52
C PHE A 432 7.01 -2.71 -15.51
N PHE A 433 8.05 -3.33 -14.97
CA PHE A 433 9.02 -4.12 -15.72
C PHE A 433 8.91 -5.61 -15.43
N GLY A 434 9.18 -6.42 -16.45
CA GLY A 434 9.49 -7.85 -16.33
C GLY A 434 10.98 -8.07 -16.56
N LEU A 435 11.52 -9.14 -15.97
CA LEU A 435 12.94 -9.52 -16.09
C LEU A 435 13.04 -10.79 -16.91
N TYR A 436 13.96 -10.82 -17.88
CA TYR A 436 14.18 -12.02 -18.69
C TYR A 436 14.79 -13.15 -17.87
N ASN A 437 14.13 -14.30 -17.87
CA ASN A 437 14.55 -15.53 -17.23
C ASN A 437 15.14 -16.47 -18.29
N VAL A 438 16.45 -16.72 -18.22
CA VAL A 438 17.17 -17.60 -19.15
C VAL A 438 16.71 -19.06 -19.06
N GLN A 439 16.28 -19.52 -17.88
CA GLN A 439 15.87 -20.91 -17.69
C GLN A 439 14.52 -21.20 -18.36
N SER A 440 13.56 -20.29 -18.21
CA SER A 440 12.23 -20.39 -18.80
C SER A 440 12.13 -19.72 -20.18
N SER A 441 13.22 -19.11 -20.66
CA SER A 441 13.29 -18.32 -21.91
C SER A 441 12.13 -17.32 -22.08
N SER A 442 11.75 -16.65 -20.99
CA SER A 442 10.57 -15.79 -20.92
C SER A 442 10.79 -14.60 -19.98
N PHE A 443 9.99 -13.55 -20.14
CA PHE A 443 9.97 -12.43 -19.21
C PHE A 443 9.03 -12.76 -18.04
N VAL A 444 9.56 -12.62 -16.83
CA VAL A 444 8.82 -12.80 -15.59
C VAL A 444 8.44 -11.43 -15.05
N PHE A 445 7.17 -11.21 -14.75
CA PHE A 445 6.68 -9.97 -14.15
C PHE A 445 6.35 -10.17 -12.68
N CYS A 446 6.85 -9.28 -11.83
CA CYS A 446 6.56 -9.28 -10.42
C CYS A 446 5.43 -8.31 -10.13
N HIS A 447 4.27 -8.83 -9.77
CA HIS A 447 3.06 -8.04 -9.55
C HIS A 447 2.72 -7.84 -8.08
N ASP A 448 3.70 -8.10 -7.22
CA ASP A 448 3.44 -8.50 -5.86
C ASP A 448 4.22 -7.65 -4.84
N GLY A 449 5.23 -6.87 -5.26
CA GLY A 449 6.02 -5.98 -4.42
C GLY A 449 7.33 -6.57 -3.91
N LYS A 450 7.67 -7.81 -4.30
CA LYS A 450 8.88 -8.54 -3.88
C LYS A 450 10.15 -7.81 -4.24
N GLU A 451 11.18 -8.04 -3.43
CA GLU A 451 12.53 -7.92 -3.96
C GLU A 451 12.76 -9.03 -4.99
N PRO A 452 13.36 -8.71 -6.14
CA PRO A 452 13.65 -9.72 -7.12
C PRO A 452 14.58 -10.78 -6.52
N GLU A 453 14.14 -12.05 -6.55
CA GLU A 453 14.97 -13.19 -6.12
C GLU A 453 16.25 -13.30 -6.95
N LYS A 454 16.21 -12.77 -8.17
CA LYS A 454 17.34 -12.71 -9.08
C LYS A 454 18.10 -11.40 -8.95
N VAL A 455 19.43 -11.52 -8.91
CA VAL A 455 20.33 -10.38 -8.95
C VAL A 455 20.24 -9.72 -10.33
N PHE A 456 19.97 -8.41 -10.33
CA PHE A 456 19.96 -7.61 -11.55
C PHE A 456 21.41 -7.34 -11.94
N THR A 457 21.81 -7.81 -13.12
CA THR A 457 23.12 -7.47 -13.70
C THR A 457 22.95 -6.36 -14.73
N PRO A 458 23.98 -5.55 -15.04
CA PRO A 458 23.87 -4.49 -16.04
C PRO A 458 23.38 -4.96 -17.42
N GLN A 459 23.62 -6.22 -17.76
CA GLN A 459 23.24 -6.87 -19.03
C GLN A 459 21.88 -7.57 -18.98
N SER A 460 21.28 -7.70 -17.79
CA SER A 460 19.93 -8.26 -17.64
C SER A 460 18.94 -7.48 -18.50
N GLN A 461 18.06 -8.22 -19.17
CA GLN A 461 17.06 -7.68 -20.09
C GLN A 461 15.75 -7.42 -19.32
N LEU A 462 15.18 -6.25 -19.55
CA LEU A 462 13.92 -5.77 -18.99
C LEU A 462 12.92 -5.57 -20.11
N LEU A 463 11.67 -5.93 -19.87
CA LEU A 463 10.55 -5.66 -20.76
C LEU A 463 9.55 -4.77 -20.05
N LEU A 464 9.23 -3.61 -20.63
CA LEU A 464 8.12 -2.79 -20.16
C LEU A 464 6.82 -3.59 -20.35
N HIS A 465 5.98 -3.70 -19.32
CA HIS A 465 4.79 -4.53 -19.41
C HIS A 465 3.88 -4.08 -20.58
N PRO A 466 3.47 -4.98 -21.51
CA PRO A 466 2.76 -4.58 -22.73
C PRO A 466 1.46 -3.81 -22.52
N CYS A 467 0.74 -4.12 -21.43
CA CYS A 467 -0.46 -3.35 -21.04
C CYS A 467 -0.24 -1.83 -20.88
N TYR A 468 0.99 -1.32 -20.71
CA TYR A 468 1.27 0.12 -20.58
C TYR A 468 1.84 0.77 -21.84
N TRP A 469 2.14 0.00 -22.90
CA TRP A 469 2.81 0.51 -24.10
C TRP A 469 2.05 1.67 -24.76
N LEU A 470 0.74 1.52 -24.90
CA LEU A 470 -0.10 2.53 -25.55
C LEU A 470 -0.19 3.82 -24.70
N ALA A 471 -0.35 3.69 -23.38
CA ALA A 471 -0.36 4.83 -22.46
C ALA A 471 0.95 5.63 -22.50
N LEU A 472 2.08 4.93 -22.67
CA LEU A 472 3.40 5.52 -22.73
C LEU A 472 3.84 5.88 -24.16
N SER A 473 3.01 5.66 -25.17
CA SER A 473 3.36 5.86 -26.58
C SER A 473 4.67 5.16 -26.97
N VAL A 474 4.85 3.93 -26.47
CA VAL A 474 6.02 3.11 -26.80
C VAL A 474 5.92 2.70 -28.27
N HIS A 475 6.97 3.00 -29.03
CA HIS A 475 7.07 2.66 -30.44
C HIS A 475 8.00 1.45 -30.56
N ASP A 476 7.44 0.29 -30.88
CA ASP A 476 8.23 -0.90 -31.19
C ASP A 476 8.21 -1.11 -32.71
N SER A 477 9.34 -0.83 -33.37
CA SER A 477 9.51 -1.09 -34.80
C SER A 477 9.91 -2.54 -35.10
N ASP A 478 10.42 -3.28 -34.11
CA ASP A 478 11.09 -4.55 -34.31
C ASP A 478 10.76 -5.56 -33.20
N ILE A 479 9.47 -5.85 -33.02
CA ILE A 479 9.10 -7.10 -32.35
C ILE A 479 9.45 -8.22 -33.33
N SER A 480 10.60 -8.88 -33.16
CA SER A 480 10.68 -10.27 -33.56
C SER A 480 9.67 -11.01 -32.67
N LEU A 481 8.49 -11.27 -33.25
CA LEU A 481 7.30 -11.84 -32.62
C LEU A 481 7.57 -13.12 -31.80
N GLU A 482 8.73 -13.73 -31.95
CA GLU A 482 9.17 -14.96 -31.29
C GLU A 482 9.68 -14.76 -29.84
N THR A 483 9.96 -13.54 -29.36
CA THR A 483 10.52 -13.34 -28.00
C THR A 483 9.51 -13.00 -26.89
N ALA A 484 8.26 -12.72 -27.25
CA ALA A 484 7.17 -12.44 -26.31
C ALA A 484 6.19 -13.62 -26.14
N GLU A 485 6.53 -14.81 -26.64
CA GLU A 485 5.58 -15.92 -26.80
C GLU A 485 4.95 -16.43 -25.49
N ASP A 486 5.58 -16.16 -24.35
CA ASP A 486 5.15 -16.62 -23.04
C ASP A 486 5.48 -15.56 -21.97
N ILE A 487 4.59 -14.58 -21.80
CA ILE A 487 4.56 -13.78 -20.58
C ILE A 487 3.98 -14.68 -19.49
N HIS A 488 4.85 -15.43 -18.82
CA HIS A 488 4.51 -16.13 -17.60
C HIS A 488 4.56 -15.10 -16.48
N ASP A 489 3.39 -14.64 -16.05
CA ASP A 489 3.25 -14.14 -14.69
C ASP A 489 3.62 -15.32 -13.77
N GLU A 490 4.89 -15.46 -13.37
CA GLU A 490 5.25 -16.44 -12.34
C GLU A 490 4.56 -15.99 -11.04
N TYR A 491 3.64 -16.82 -10.54
CA TYR A 491 2.95 -16.63 -9.26
C TYR A 491 3.66 -17.39 -8.13
N ASP A 492 4.99 -17.52 -8.18
CA ASP A 492 5.76 -18.05 -7.06
C ASP A 492 5.95 -16.98 -5.99
N ILE A 493 5.35 -17.24 -4.84
CA ILE A 493 4.98 -16.22 -3.87
C ILE A 493 5.72 -16.37 -2.52
N GLU A 494 6.75 -15.55 -2.30
CA GLU A 494 7.11 -14.96 -0.99
C GLU A 494 7.32 -13.42 -1.07
N VAL A 495 6.33 -12.58 -0.71
CA VAL A 495 6.46 -11.11 -0.92
C VAL A 495 6.61 -10.28 0.33
N SER A 496 7.76 -9.65 0.44
CA SER A 496 8.10 -8.67 1.45
C SER A 496 7.57 -7.26 1.13
N SER A 497 7.09 -6.64 2.21
CA SER A 497 7.30 -5.29 2.74
C SER A 497 8.39 -4.35 2.19
N ALA A 498 9.08 -4.68 1.10
CA ALA A 498 10.38 -4.14 0.71
C ALA A 498 10.40 -2.61 0.61
N SER A 499 9.45 -1.94 -0.04
CA SER A 499 9.69 -0.52 -0.37
C SER A 499 9.47 0.49 0.77
N GLU A 500 8.55 0.23 1.71
CA GLU A 500 8.46 1.01 2.95
C GLU A 500 9.58 0.65 3.92
N GLU A 501 9.94 -0.63 4.00
CA GLU A 501 11.08 -1.06 4.79
C GLU A 501 12.37 -0.47 4.24
N GLN A 502 12.56 -0.40 2.94
CA GLN A 502 13.69 0.25 2.28
C GLN A 502 13.72 1.74 2.62
N ARG A 503 12.58 2.45 2.57
CA ARG A 503 12.53 3.85 3.04
C ARG A 503 12.91 3.96 4.52
N LYS A 504 12.37 3.08 5.38
CA LYS A 504 12.68 3.05 6.83
C LYS A 504 14.13 2.64 7.10
N GLN A 505 14.68 1.70 6.34
CA GLN A 505 16.03 1.17 6.40
C GLN A 505 17.00 2.23 5.91
N ARG A 506 16.71 2.97 4.83
CA ARG A 506 17.56 4.08 4.36
C ARG A 506 17.58 5.23 5.35
N ILE A 507 16.43 5.62 5.88
CA ILE A 507 16.38 6.58 7.00
C ILE A 507 17.14 6.02 8.21
N GLY A 508 17.05 4.71 8.47
CA GLY A 508 17.82 4.01 9.49
C GLY A 508 19.33 4.06 9.26
N ALA A 509 19.78 3.81 8.04
CA ALA A 509 21.17 3.86 7.62
C ALA A 509 21.73 5.27 7.75
N LEU A 510 20.97 6.30 7.34
CA LEU A 510 21.36 7.69 7.51
C LEU A 510 21.48 8.09 9.00
N LEU A 511 20.63 7.54 9.86
CA LEU A 511 20.73 7.74 11.31
C LEU A 511 21.92 6.98 11.91
N GLN A 512 22.23 5.79 11.39
CA GLN A 512 23.37 4.99 11.81
C GLN A 512 24.71 5.61 11.38
N GLU A 513 24.79 6.13 10.15
CA GLU A 513 25.95 6.84 9.61
C GLU A 513 26.43 7.94 10.56
N LEU A 514 25.51 8.75 11.10
CA LEU A 514 25.83 9.78 12.08
C LEU A 514 26.51 9.24 13.35
N SER A 515 26.07 8.07 13.80
CA SER A 515 26.61 7.42 15.01
C SER A 515 28.01 6.84 14.81
N GLU A 516 28.37 6.54 13.56
CA GLU A 516 29.68 6.04 13.17
C GLU A 516 30.69 7.18 12.92
N ILE A 517 30.21 8.40 12.63
CA ILE A 517 31.07 9.58 12.47
C ILE A 517 31.68 10.00 13.82
N PRO A 518 33.03 10.00 13.96
CA PRO A 518 33.70 10.40 15.18
C PRO A 518 33.60 11.92 15.42
N GLU A 519 33.37 12.35 16.66
CA GLU A 519 33.38 13.78 17.03
C GLU A 519 34.79 14.37 16.89
N GLY A 520 34.86 15.65 16.53
CA GLY A 520 36.10 16.41 16.33
C GLY A 520 36.54 16.46 14.87
N LEU A 521 37.79 16.88 14.67
CA LEU A 521 38.36 17.14 13.34
C LEU A 521 38.41 15.90 12.45
N SER A 522 38.61 14.72 13.03
CA SER A 522 38.74 13.47 12.27
C SER A 522 37.48 13.06 11.52
N GLY A 523 36.29 13.47 11.98
CA GLY A 523 35.01 13.19 11.33
C GLY A 523 34.31 14.43 10.77
N ALA A 524 34.99 15.58 10.73
CA ALA A 524 34.36 16.85 10.35
C ALA A 524 33.81 16.84 8.91
N VAL A 525 34.59 16.31 7.97
CA VAL A 525 34.19 16.21 6.55
C VAL A 525 32.98 15.28 6.38
N ASP A 526 32.98 14.13 7.06
CA ASP A 526 31.86 13.19 7.00
C ASP A 526 30.61 13.79 7.64
N PHE A 527 30.76 14.53 8.74
CA PHE A 527 29.65 15.23 9.39
C PHE A 527 29.07 16.35 8.52
N GLU A 528 29.89 17.08 7.76
CA GLU A 528 29.45 18.07 6.78
C GLU A 528 28.67 17.42 5.63
N ALA A 529 29.16 16.31 5.09
CA ALA A 529 28.48 15.54 4.04
C ALA A 529 27.12 15.01 4.54
N TRP A 530 27.09 14.47 5.76
CA TRP A 530 25.87 13.99 6.41
C TRP A 530 24.87 15.14 6.65
N ALA A 531 25.35 16.30 7.12
CA ALA A 531 24.51 17.47 7.35
C ALA A 531 23.91 17.98 6.03
N LEU A 532 24.69 18.05 4.95
CA LEU A 532 24.21 18.42 3.62
C LEU A 532 23.08 17.50 3.15
N LYS A 533 23.28 16.19 3.21
CA LYS A 533 22.27 15.20 2.82
C LYS A 533 21.00 15.33 3.64
N THR A 534 21.16 15.51 4.95
CA THR A 534 20.03 15.66 5.89
C THR A 534 19.24 16.95 5.65
N ILE A 535 19.91 18.08 5.38
CA ILE A 535 19.25 19.36 5.04
C ILE A 535 18.50 19.24 3.72
N LYS A 536 19.12 18.64 2.68
CA LYS A 536 18.47 18.39 1.39
C LYS A 536 17.17 17.60 1.55
N ILE A 537 17.17 16.55 2.37
CA ILE A 537 15.98 15.72 2.61
C ILE A 537 14.91 16.47 3.42
N LEU A 538 15.30 17.12 4.54
CA LEU A 538 14.35 17.77 5.45
C LEU A 538 13.69 19.01 4.84
N PHE A 539 14.44 19.78 4.03
CA PHE A 539 14.02 21.07 3.50
C PHE A 539 13.90 21.10 1.97
N ALA A 540 13.70 19.93 1.34
CA ALA A 540 13.72 19.73 -0.11
C ALA A 540 12.93 20.76 -0.95
N THR A 541 11.79 21.27 -0.46
CA THR A 541 11.02 22.31 -1.18
C THR A 541 11.16 23.71 -0.58
N ASN A 542 11.70 23.81 0.63
CA ASN A 542 11.87 25.10 1.28
C ASN A 542 13.14 25.82 0.81
N LEU A 543 14.14 25.04 0.38
CA LEU A 543 15.47 25.48 0.02
C LEU A 543 15.89 24.90 -1.33
N ALA A 544 16.51 25.72 -2.18
CA ALA A 544 17.13 25.31 -3.46
C ALA A 544 18.63 25.60 -3.46
N ASN A 545 19.38 25.08 -4.43
CA ASN A 545 20.83 25.30 -4.58
C ASN A 545 21.60 25.06 -3.27
N ILE A 546 21.34 23.92 -2.62
CA ILE A 546 21.97 23.59 -1.34
C ILE A 546 23.37 23.03 -1.64
N GLU A 547 24.38 23.87 -1.43
CA GLU A 547 25.76 23.62 -1.84
C GLU A 547 26.71 23.57 -0.64
N LEU A 548 27.64 22.60 -0.67
CA LEU A 548 28.74 22.50 0.27
C LEU A 548 29.93 23.33 -0.24
N HIS A 549 30.39 24.26 0.59
CA HIS A 549 31.49 25.18 0.32
C HIS A 549 31.37 25.89 -1.04
N PRO A 550 30.34 26.72 -1.28
CA PRO A 550 30.19 27.45 -2.55
C PRO A 550 31.37 28.41 -2.83
N ASN A 551 32.12 28.79 -1.78
CA ASN A 551 33.26 29.71 -1.83
C ASN A 551 34.58 29.04 -1.44
N LYS A 552 34.90 27.84 -1.95
CA LYS A 552 36.15 27.10 -1.64
C LYS A 552 37.45 27.92 -1.76
N ASN A 553 37.46 28.99 -2.56
CA ASN A 553 38.64 29.85 -2.79
C ASN A 553 38.52 31.25 -2.15
N GLY A 554 37.50 31.49 -1.32
CA GLY A 554 37.29 32.77 -0.64
C GLY A 554 38.03 32.89 0.69
N LEU A 555 38.28 34.12 1.13
CA LEU A 555 38.87 34.43 2.46
C LEU A 555 38.02 33.92 3.64
N GLN A 556 36.74 33.65 3.41
CA GLN A 556 35.76 33.19 4.39
C GLN A 556 34.96 32.03 3.77
N GLN A 557 35.40 30.80 4.04
CA GLN A 557 34.74 29.59 3.59
C GLN A 557 33.50 29.34 4.44
N ARG A 558 32.36 29.20 3.77
CA ARG A 558 31.08 28.85 4.39
C ARG A 558 30.87 27.36 4.24
N ASP A 559 30.23 26.72 5.21
CA ASP A 559 30.04 25.27 5.16
C ASP A 559 28.92 24.91 4.19
N ILE A 560 27.67 25.26 4.49
CA ILE A 560 26.54 25.01 3.59
C ILE A 560 25.76 26.30 3.35
N VAL A 561 25.44 26.58 2.08
CA VAL A 561 24.58 27.70 1.68
C VAL A 561 23.40 27.17 0.87
N ALA A 562 22.23 27.76 1.10
CA ALA A 562 21.01 27.41 0.39
C ALA A 562 20.19 28.65 0.03
N THR A 563 19.53 28.63 -1.12
CA THR A 563 18.58 29.67 -1.54
C THR A 563 17.22 29.43 -0.90
N ASN A 564 16.74 30.39 -0.11
CA ASN A 564 15.41 30.39 0.48
C ASN A 564 14.33 30.67 -0.59
N LEU A 565 13.47 29.69 -0.84
CA LEU A 565 12.36 29.80 -1.80
C LEU A 565 11.12 30.51 -1.23
N ALA A 566 11.11 30.84 0.07
CA ALA A 566 9.97 31.40 0.79
C ALA A 566 8.71 30.52 0.72
N GLU A 567 8.92 29.21 0.67
CA GLU A 567 7.84 28.24 0.78
C GLU A 567 7.53 27.96 2.26
N ASN A 568 6.25 28.12 2.65
CA ASN A 568 5.73 27.99 4.02
C ASN A 568 6.08 29.18 4.96
N SER A 569 5.25 29.37 5.97
CA SER A 569 5.23 30.52 6.89
C SER A 569 6.58 30.82 7.56
N VAL A 570 7.31 29.80 8.00
CA VAL A 570 8.61 29.99 8.67
C VAL A 570 9.69 30.53 7.74
N TRP A 571 9.75 30.05 6.49
CA TRP A 571 10.75 30.47 5.51
C TRP A 571 10.40 31.81 4.87
N GLN A 572 9.10 32.11 4.72
CA GLN A 572 8.62 33.46 4.42
C GLN A 572 9.08 34.44 5.48
N ARG A 573 8.86 34.11 6.75
CA ARG A 573 9.31 34.92 7.89
C ARG A 573 10.83 35.13 7.87
N ILE A 574 11.62 34.09 7.60
CA ILE A 574 13.08 34.21 7.48
C ILE A 574 13.46 35.17 6.33
N LEU A 575 12.78 35.09 5.18
CA LEU A 575 13.04 35.99 4.06
C LEU A 575 12.61 37.43 4.37
N THR A 576 11.45 37.65 4.97
CA THR A 576 10.89 39.00 5.19
C THR A 576 11.50 39.71 6.38
N ASP A 577 11.53 39.06 7.54
CA ASP A 577 11.88 39.69 8.81
C ASP A 577 13.40 39.81 8.94
N TYR A 578 14.13 38.83 8.43
CA TYR A 578 15.59 38.75 8.52
C TYR A 578 16.31 39.02 7.20
N GLN A 579 15.58 39.25 6.11
CA GLN A 579 16.15 39.55 4.79
C GLN A 579 17.13 38.47 4.29
N THR A 580 16.94 37.22 4.74
CA THR A 580 17.83 36.10 4.43
C THR A 580 17.30 35.34 3.21
N ARG A 581 17.84 35.69 2.03
CA ARG A 581 17.60 34.98 0.77
C ARG A 581 18.58 33.82 0.59
N GLN A 582 19.83 33.98 1.01
CA GLN A 582 20.85 32.95 1.04
C GLN A 582 21.09 32.52 2.49
N VAL A 583 20.55 31.37 2.87
CA VAL A 583 20.61 30.82 4.23
C VAL A 583 21.94 30.11 4.42
N ILE A 584 22.62 30.41 5.52
CA ILE A 584 23.88 29.77 5.90
C ILE A 584 23.62 28.75 7.00
N PHE A 585 24.20 27.56 6.82
CA PHE A 585 24.33 26.54 7.86
C PHE A 585 25.83 26.31 8.11
N GLU A 586 26.30 26.77 9.26
CA GLU A 586 27.67 26.52 9.74
C GLU A 586 27.69 25.17 10.47
N ILE A 587 28.68 24.32 10.18
CA ILE A 587 28.74 22.95 10.68
C ILE A 587 29.92 22.80 11.64
N LYS A 588 29.65 22.31 12.85
CA LYS A 588 30.67 22.07 13.90
C LYS A 588 30.54 20.64 14.43
N ASN A 589 31.51 19.79 14.12
CA ASN A 589 31.49 18.39 14.57
C ASN A 589 31.90 18.22 16.04
N TYR A 590 31.38 19.05 16.95
CA TYR A 590 31.60 18.96 18.39
C TYR A 590 30.43 19.59 19.15
N LYS A 591 30.34 19.34 20.45
CA LYS A 591 29.20 19.74 21.28
C LYS A 591 29.27 21.21 21.72
N GLU A 592 30.36 21.58 22.38
CA GLU A 592 30.49 22.89 23.00
C GLU A 592 30.87 23.96 21.98
N LEU A 593 29.98 24.93 21.76
CA LEU A 593 30.27 26.10 20.93
C LEU A 593 30.97 27.18 21.75
N GLY A 594 31.96 27.85 21.16
CA GLY A 594 32.65 29.01 21.71
C GLY A 594 32.14 30.32 21.12
N ALA A 595 32.75 31.43 21.52
CA ALA A 595 32.43 32.74 20.99
C ALA A 595 32.90 32.92 19.52
N ASP A 596 33.95 32.21 19.13
CA ASP A 596 34.58 32.37 17.83
C ASP A 596 33.70 31.85 16.69
N GLU A 597 32.91 30.81 16.92
CA GLU A 597 31.93 30.29 15.97
C GLU A 597 30.81 31.30 15.70
N TYR A 598 30.30 31.97 16.75
CA TYR A 598 29.30 33.02 16.58
C TYR A 598 29.87 34.26 15.88
N ARG A 599 31.13 34.62 16.15
CA ARG A 599 31.83 35.71 15.44
C ARG A 599 32.07 35.37 13.96
N GLN A 600 32.46 34.12 13.68
CA GLN A 600 32.65 33.60 12.34
C GLN A 600 31.36 33.72 11.54
N VAL A 601 30.25 33.20 12.07
CA VAL A 601 28.93 33.29 11.41
C VAL A 601 28.47 34.73 11.23
N ASN A 602 28.68 35.60 12.22
CA ASN A 602 28.36 37.03 12.12
C ASN A 602 29.05 37.69 10.92
N SER A 603 30.30 37.33 10.65
CA SER A 603 31.08 37.87 9.53
C SER A 603 30.47 37.53 8.15
N TYR A 604 29.69 36.44 8.08
CA TYR A 604 29.05 36.00 6.84
C TYR A 604 27.72 36.68 6.54
N LEU A 605 27.05 37.21 7.56
CA LEU A 605 25.71 37.77 7.50
C LEU A 605 25.72 39.21 6.97
N PHE A 606 25.71 39.36 5.66
CA PHE A 606 25.59 40.65 4.97
C PHE A 606 24.94 40.48 3.59
N LYS A 607 24.35 41.55 3.03
CA LYS A 607 23.66 41.55 1.72
C LYS A 607 22.62 40.41 1.65
N ASP A 608 22.70 39.56 0.63
CA ASP A 608 21.72 38.51 0.35
C ASP A 608 21.69 37.39 1.40
N TYR A 609 22.74 37.27 2.22
CA TYR A 609 22.78 36.36 3.37
C TYR A 609 21.94 36.86 4.55
N GLY A 610 21.53 38.13 4.54
CA GLY A 610 20.61 38.72 5.50
C GLY A 610 21.14 38.75 6.93
N LYS A 611 20.24 38.54 7.88
CA LYS A 611 20.47 38.70 9.31
C LYS A 611 20.29 37.41 10.11
N LEU A 612 20.02 36.28 9.46
CA LEU A 612 19.80 35.00 10.11
C LEU A 612 20.69 33.89 9.54
N ALA A 613 21.30 33.12 10.43
CA ALA A 613 22.03 31.88 10.09
C ALA A 613 21.78 30.78 11.12
N PHE A 614 22.13 29.56 10.74
CA PHE A 614 22.08 28.37 11.60
C PHE A 614 23.48 27.86 11.91
N ILE A 615 23.68 27.37 13.13
CA ILE A 615 24.85 26.55 13.50
C ILE A 615 24.36 25.14 13.80
N ILE A 616 24.88 24.15 13.08
CA ILE A 616 24.65 22.72 13.33
C ILE A 616 25.83 22.15 14.09
N ASN A 617 25.57 21.56 15.25
CA ASN A 617 26.60 21.00 16.12
C ASN A 617 26.23 19.60 16.66
N ARG A 618 27.13 18.95 17.40
CA ARG A 618 26.91 17.57 17.93
C ARG A 618 26.14 17.54 19.26
N ASP A 619 25.52 18.65 19.65
CA ASP A 619 24.78 18.77 20.90
C ASP A 619 23.45 17.99 20.87
N HIS A 620 22.87 17.76 22.04
CA HIS A 620 21.62 17.03 22.24
C HIS A 620 20.41 17.96 22.43
N THR A 621 20.63 19.25 22.72
CA THR A 621 19.55 20.20 23.03
C THR A 621 19.63 21.48 22.20
N GLU A 622 18.48 21.95 21.75
CA GLU A 622 18.31 23.22 21.03
C GLU A 622 18.40 24.44 21.97
N ASN A 623 18.38 24.20 23.29
CA ASN A 623 18.42 25.25 24.29
C ASN A 623 19.81 25.89 24.36
N LEU A 624 19.83 27.20 24.57
CA LEU A 624 21.06 27.96 24.79
C LEU A 624 21.50 27.90 26.25
N GLU A 625 22.79 27.69 26.50
CA GLU A 625 23.34 27.80 27.84
C GLU A 625 23.31 29.25 28.34
N LYS A 626 22.69 29.47 29.51
CA LYS A 626 22.39 30.81 30.07
C LYS A 626 23.60 31.72 30.23
N HIS A 627 24.79 31.18 30.49
CA HIS A 627 26.01 31.94 30.79
C HIS A 627 27.08 31.88 29.69
N ARG A 628 26.77 31.26 28.54
CA ARG A 628 27.70 31.14 27.40
C ARG A 628 26.99 31.57 26.12
N GLU A 629 26.36 30.61 25.45
CA GLU A 629 25.72 30.79 24.14
C GLU A 629 24.65 31.89 24.15
N LEU A 630 23.83 31.96 25.22
CA LEU A 630 22.79 32.98 25.35
C LEU A 630 23.37 34.40 25.34
N THR A 631 24.54 34.60 25.97
CA THR A 631 25.21 35.90 26.02
C THR A 631 25.64 36.34 24.63
N TRP A 632 26.26 35.45 23.84
CA TRP A 632 26.72 35.77 22.49
C TRP A 632 25.56 35.97 21.51
N VAL A 633 24.49 35.17 21.62
CA VAL A 633 23.29 35.36 20.79
C VAL A 633 22.62 36.70 21.10
N LYS A 634 22.53 37.10 22.38
CA LYS A 634 22.04 38.43 22.77
C LYS A 634 22.91 39.55 22.26
N GLU A 635 24.23 39.42 22.41
CA GLU A 635 25.19 40.42 21.92
C GLU A 635 25.04 40.62 20.40
N LEU A 636 24.93 39.54 19.63
CA LEU A 636 24.69 39.61 18.19
C LEU A 636 23.35 40.25 17.83
N TYR A 637 22.31 39.94 18.58
CA TYR A 637 20.98 40.49 18.33
C TYR A 637 20.90 41.97 18.70
N ASP A 638 21.36 42.36 19.89
CA ASP A 638 21.28 43.73 20.41
C ASP A 638 22.22 44.68 19.66
N ASN A 639 23.47 44.25 19.38
CA ASN A 639 24.47 45.13 18.77
C ASN A 639 24.45 45.12 17.24
N HIS A 640 24.01 44.02 16.61
CA HIS A 640 24.08 43.86 15.16
C HIS A 640 22.72 43.57 14.50
N GLY A 641 21.66 43.37 15.28
CA GLY A 641 20.34 43.01 14.75
C GLY A 641 20.33 41.64 14.05
N LYS A 642 21.28 40.76 14.39
CA LYS A 642 21.47 39.46 13.74
C LYS A 642 21.09 38.32 14.67
N LEU A 643 20.55 37.26 14.11
CA LEU A 643 20.10 36.08 14.82
C LEU A 643 20.86 34.84 14.35
N VAL A 644 21.49 34.14 15.29
CA VAL A 644 22.13 32.84 15.03
C VAL A 644 21.40 31.79 15.83
N ILE A 645 20.88 30.76 15.14
CA ILE A 645 20.07 29.71 15.75
C ILE A 645 20.87 28.41 15.79
N LYS A 646 20.99 27.82 16.98
CA LYS A 646 21.57 26.49 17.18
C LYS A 646 20.60 25.40 16.73
N LEU A 647 21.04 24.53 15.81
CA LEU A 647 20.33 23.35 15.32
C LEU A 647 21.18 22.10 15.58
N PRO A 648 21.10 21.49 16.77
CA PRO A 648 21.90 20.32 17.09
C PRO A 648 21.59 19.13 16.17
N SER A 649 22.57 18.24 15.96
CA SER A 649 22.40 17.01 15.18
C SER A 649 21.22 16.19 15.70
N LYS A 650 20.96 16.22 17.02
CA LYS A 650 19.81 15.55 17.63
C LYS A 650 18.46 16.09 17.17
N PHE A 651 18.37 17.38 16.87
CA PHE A 651 17.17 17.98 16.26
C PHE A 651 16.95 17.40 14.86
N LEU A 652 18.01 17.29 14.05
CA LEU A 652 17.96 16.76 12.69
C LEU A 652 17.61 15.26 12.70
N GLU A 653 18.28 14.45 13.53
CA GLU A 653 17.97 13.02 13.74
C GLU A 653 16.49 12.80 14.06
N ARG A 654 15.95 13.58 15.01
CA ARG A 654 14.56 13.45 15.46
C ARG A 654 13.59 13.69 14.32
N HIS A 655 13.86 14.66 13.46
CA HIS A 655 12.97 14.99 12.34
C HIS A 655 13.14 14.05 11.16
N LEU A 656 14.36 13.60 10.90
CA LEU A 656 14.65 12.58 9.92
C LEU A 656 13.95 11.26 10.30
N SER A 657 13.99 10.86 11.58
CA SER A 657 13.25 9.69 12.09
C SER A 657 11.74 9.83 11.90
N LYS A 658 11.18 11.03 12.09
CA LYS A 658 9.76 11.30 11.83
C LYS A 658 9.37 11.17 10.35
N MET A 659 10.31 11.34 9.42
CA MET A 659 10.08 11.12 7.98
C MET A 659 9.89 9.65 7.59
N ARG A 660 10.10 8.70 8.52
CA ARG A 660 9.67 7.30 8.34
C ARG A 660 8.15 7.18 8.16
N SER A 661 7.39 8.20 8.58
CA SER A 661 5.95 8.32 8.33
C SER A 661 5.68 9.40 7.27
N PRO A 662 5.15 9.06 6.08
CA PRO A 662 4.88 10.04 5.00
C PRO A 662 3.97 11.21 5.43
N GLN A 663 3.06 10.96 6.38
CA GLN A 663 2.12 11.96 6.89
C GLN A 663 2.78 13.08 7.74
N LYS A 664 4.02 12.90 8.21
CA LYS A 664 4.73 13.85 9.10
C LYS A 664 5.76 14.72 8.38
N HIS A 665 5.69 14.83 7.05
CA HIS A 665 6.70 15.51 6.22
C HIS A 665 6.88 17.02 6.47
N ASP A 666 5.91 17.71 7.10
CA ASP A 666 6.01 19.15 7.42
C ASP A 666 6.34 19.47 8.88
N GLU A 667 6.57 18.44 9.70
CA GLU A 667 6.80 18.62 11.14
C GLU A 667 8.07 19.42 11.45
N VAL A 668 9.11 19.32 10.61
CA VAL A 668 10.37 20.07 10.79
C VAL A 668 10.16 21.58 10.68
N ASN A 669 9.33 22.05 9.75
CA ASN A 669 9.04 23.48 9.57
C ASN A 669 8.24 24.03 10.74
N LYS A 670 7.27 23.26 11.27
CA LYS A 670 6.52 23.62 12.48
C LYS A 670 7.44 23.77 13.69
N GLN A 671 8.38 22.85 13.86
CA GLN A 671 9.32 22.91 14.98
C GLN A 671 10.35 24.03 14.80
N LEU A 672 10.81 24.30 13.58
CA LEU A 672 11.66 25.45 13.28
C LEU A 672 10.96 26.78 13.60
N SER A 673 9.66 26.90 13.29
CA SER A 673 8.86 28.08 13.65
C SER A 673 8.76 28.26 15.16
N LYS A 674 8.54 27.17 15.91
CA LYS A 674 8.51 27.21 17.39
C LYS A 674 9.87 27.59 17.97
N LEU A 675 10.96 27.11 17.37
CA LEU A 675 12.32 27.45 17.79
C LEU A 675 12.61 28.94 17.57
N LEU A 676 12.22 29.50 16.44
CA LEU A 676 12.28 30.95 16.19
C LEU A 676 11.50 31.76 17.24
N ASP A 677 10.28 31.33 17.57
CA ASP A 677 9.48 31.98 18.61
C ASP A 677 10.11 31.86 20.00
N LEU A 678 10.74 30.73 20.33
CA LEU A 678 11.49 30.57 21.58
C LEU A 678 12.63 31.59 21.69
N TYR A 679 13.42 31.74 20.63
CA TYR A 679 14.52 32.72 20.62
C TYR A 679 14.00 34.13 20.86
N ILE A 680 12.95 34.54 20.15
CA ILE A 680 12.43 35.91 20.23
C ILE A 680 11.71 36.16 21.55
N ARG A 681 10.81 35.27 21.97
CA ARG A 681 9.92 35.51 23.12
C ARG A 681 10.55 35.19 24.46
N THR A 682 11.55 34.30 24.50
CA THR A 682 12.12 33.83 25.76
C THR A 682 13.57 34.25 25.93
N TYR A 683 14.39 34.10 24.88
CA TYR A 683 15.82 34.41 24.98
C TYR A 683 16.12 35.89 24.76
N LEU A 684 15.47 36.52 23.78
CA LEU A 684 15.73 37.90 23.36
C LEU A 684 14.72 38.91 23.89
N SER A 685 13.65 38.45 24.56
CA SER A 685 12.72 39.38 25.20
C SER A 685 13.40 40.04 26.40
N ASN A 686 13.61 41.34 26.29
CA ASN A 686 13.93 42.15 27.46
C ASN A 686 12.72 42.09 28.37
N LYS A 687 12.87 41.48 29.56
CA LYS A 687 11.89 41.67 30.64
C LYS A 687 11.80 43.17 30.85
N SER A 688 10.69 43.77 30.41
CA SER A 688 10.29 45.11 30.82
C SER A 688 10.33 45.13 32.35
N ARG A 689 11.34 45.80 32.90
CA ARG A 689 11.45 46.10 34.32
C ARG A 689 10.53 47.25 34.67
#